data_AF-A0AAU5PL44-F1
#
_entry.id   AF-A0AAU5PL44-F1
#
_cell.length_a   1.000
_cell.length_b   1.000
_cell.length_c   1.000
_cell.angle_alpha   90.00
_cell.angle_beta   90.00
_cell.angle_gamma   90.00
#
_symmetry.space_group_name_H-M   'P 1'
#
loop_
_entity.id
_entity.type
_entity.pdbx_description
1 polymer ?
#
loop_
_entity_poly.entity_id
_entity_poly.type
_entity_poly.pdbx_seq_one_letter_code
_entity_poly.pdbx_strand_id
1 'polypeptide(L)'
;MPTRPIPARGIERVRTFLYGAVAWQYESGRYRAAALPRQPMPAGVVDPVASATVRLERRLALAVAPGGTVADRCAGRVLESALFLSLLRARRSHPDVQQELTVYLDRQRAHADPLDALLIDACLRPHTLPADAADAARPLTVGSDAGVGGRGRLKRSMLHAVLHVLGGLRLSKQDSPAAAPTGAQSTYTSVHVLAVRILHSEATGKPHTVSTGERFHLADLLDDAAGRLLWEASATTHLLGLHALQTSRAGHPLIEQAVTGLLHTLDARGAVPFLDSQDVWLSAVAGLAFLDRPALRPYTARMGEFVAARQAGDGGWPFAGGVRQTDVDTAARCMEFLHALDAHRYRPHLQRGAAYLAATASPDGGFPTWLEGDDPDLDMTAGAVIALAPHGVQHAPLVAAATGFVLDAQHPDGSWTPSWTLSESSVILRAVDALNAARPLPGIDHGRITAAIARAVARLTATQQPDGGWGRTPDHDSDALSTAQALNVIARYGPPHAAAAATAYLLTRQDEAGCFPAPPDQVGPRPLPFDFPVLADLHALAALRHSRLPVPAARRTPRRTAANPTSWSALESSIRGVLLRPEQAAYEQARLLVNQRFDTIRPQAIAYPADTGDVVECVNFARASRIPLALRSGGHSYAGYSTGTGLVLDVGSLNTCAVGGGRALFGSGVKGLQAHLALATAGAGLPLGRCPTIGLAGVTLGGGLSAFTRAWGLACDHLSAIEIVTADGRIRRVHPDAASPDADLFWALCGGGGGNFGVVTSLEFTTEDIRDLGFTRFMVTWPATAAATVIQGWTAWNADPSTPRTVTCAFEQLSDFGMPGVPSVTGTFIGAPDDLHPVLDRLIAAVGRPETDRVTIPCDYPRAASEADRWGGGTWGPRVAFAAKSHIVRHPLSLASATDMAAALDQLHHFSGITGAGGLLIDALGGAVDDRPAHATAFPHRSAVGVVQYHSYWHQHTDPAHVERRLTWLRDVHTTMQPHLGTGGYTNGMDPELTDWPAAYHGANYPRMQRIKATYDPDQLFTFPQAVTPATTPPP
;
A
#
# COMPACT_ATOMS: atom_id res chain seq x y z
N MET A 1 -17.51 -5.82 -42.60
CA MET A 1 -16.25 -5.52 -43.34
C MET A 1 -15.17 -5.16 -42.33
N PRO A 2 -13.88 -5.39 -42.62
CA PRO A 2 -12.81 -5.29 -41.62
C PRO A 2 -12.50 -3.83 -41.24
N THR A 3 -12.37 -3.56 -39.94
CA THR A 3 -11.89 -2.29 -39.39
C THR A 3 -10.37 -2.22 -39.42
N ARG A 4 -9.81 -1.04 -39.73
CA ARG A 4 -8.37 -0.78 -39.67
C ARG A 4 -7.91 -0.62 -38.21
N PRO A 5 -6.67 -1.03 -37.87
CA PRO A 5 -6.10 -0.81 -36.53
C PRO A 5 -5.75 0.67 -36.31
N ILE A 6 -5.81 1.11 -35.04
CA ILE A 6 -5.36 2.43 -34.56
C ILE A 6 -4.06 2.21 -33.76
N PRO A 7 -3.00 3.05 -33.91
CA PRO A 7 -1.64 2.61 -33.60
C PRO A 7 -1.17 2.85 -32.16
N ALA A 8 -0.74 1.76 -31.50
CA ALA A 8 0.49 1.60 -30.70
C ALA A 8 0.87 2.58 -29.57
N ARG A 9 0.12 3.65 -29.28
CA ARG A 9 0.42 4.65 -28.24
C ARG A 9 -0.48 4.59 -27.00
N GLY A 10 -1.27 3.53 -26.86
CA GLY A 10 -2.18 3.36 -25.71
C GLY A 10 -1.51 2.84 -24.43
N ILE A 11 -0.54 1.93 -24.57
CA ILE A 11 -0.12 1.05 -23.47
C ILE A 11 0.75 1.77 -22.42
N GLU A 12 1.56 2.77 -22.82
CA GLU A 12 2.36 3.59 -21.90
C GLU A 12 1.54 4.42 -20.88
N ARG A 13 0.20 4.49 -21.02
CA ARG A 13 -0.68 5.31 -20.17
C ARG A 13 -1.48 4.53 -19.12
N VAL A 14 -1.27 3.22 -19.00
CA VAL A 14 -2.06 2.33 -18.13
C VAL A 14 -1.30 1.89 -16.86
N ARG A 15 0.02 2.07 -16.80
CA ARG A 15 0.90 1.51 -15.76
C ARG A 15 0.79 2.18 -14.37
N THR A 16 0.02 3.26 -14.23
CA THR A 16 -0.04 4.16 -13.06
C THR A 16 -0.76 3.61 -11.81
N PHE A 17 -1.65 2.62 -11.95
CA PHE A 17 -2.95 2.76 -11.30
C PHE A 17 -3.04 2.54 -9.77
N LEU A 18 -2.62 1.37 -9.25
CA LEU A 18 -3.09 0.83 -7.96
C LEU A 18 -1.98 0.72 -6.89
N TYR A 19 -1.66 1.83 -6.21
CA TYR A 19 -0.74 1.83 -5.05
C TYR A 19 -0.95 3.02 -4.08
N GLY A 20 -2.19 3.35 -3.75
CA GLY A 20 -2.58 4.56 -3.00
C GLY A 20 -2.03 4.78 -1.57
N ALA A 21 -1.10 3.95 -1.08
CA ALA A 21 -0.46 4.11 0.24
C ALA A 21 1.06 3.81 0.31
N VAL A 22 1.68 3.15 -0.68
CA VAL A 22 3.10 2.71 -0.59
C VAL A 22 3.95 3.06 -1.83
N ALA A 23 3.49 2.82 -3.06
CA ALA A 23 4.34 2.99 -4.27
C ALA A 23 4.26 4.40 -4.91
N TRP A 24 4.38 5.46 -4.10
CA TRP A 24 4.24 6.87 -4.50
C TRP A 24 5.31 7.39 -5.50
N GLN A 25 6.22 6.54 -6.00
CA GLN A 25 7.34 6.94 -6.89
C GLN A 25 7.42 6.19 -8.24
N TYR A 26 6.62 5.15 -8.51
CA TYR A 26 6.98 4.14 -9.53
C TYR A 26 6.64 4.43 -11.01
N GLU A 27 6.20 5.65 -11.33
CA GLU A 27 5.72 6.00 -12.68
C GLU A 27 6.71 6.82 -13.53
N SER A 28 7.89 7.15 -13.01
CA SER A 28 8.90 7.87 -13.80
C SER A 28 9.93 6.93 -14.45
N GLY A 29 9.54 6.31 -15.57
CA GLY A 29 10.46 5.71 -16.55
C GLY A 29 11.35 6.74 -17.29
N ARG A 30 11.81 7.78 -16.58
CA ARG A 30 12.55 8.95 -17.09
C ARG A 30 13.86 9.24 -16.34
N TYR A 31 14.19 8.48 -15.29
CA TYR A 31 15.46 8.62 -14.56
C TYR A 31 16.56 7.66 -15.06
N ARG A 32 16.69 7.55 -16.38
CA ARG A 32 18.00 7.46 -17.05
C ARG A 32 18.11 8.60 -18.05
N ALA A 33 19.30 9.21 -18.13
CA ALA A 33 19.69 10.21 -19.12
C ALA A 33 18.89 11.53 -19.17
N ALA A 34 18.73 12.20 -18.02
CA ALA A 34 18.92 13.65 -17.97
C ALA A 34 20.19 13.92 -17.16
N ALA A 35 21.25 14.42 -17.80
CA ALA A 35 22.52 14.63 -17.14
C ALA A 35 22.37 15.68 -16.04
N LEU A 36 22.78 15.35 -14.80
CA LEU A 36 22.87 16.33 -13.72
C LEU A 36 23.76 17.50 -14.19
N PRO A 37 23.34 18.77 -14.00
CA PRO A 37 24.18 19.89 -14.36
C PRO A 37 25.48 19.80 -13.55
N ARG A 38 26.63 19.80 -14.25
CA ARG A 38 27.95 19.69 -13.64
C ARG A 38 28.21 20.87 -12.70
N GLN A 39 27.87 20.72 -11.42
CA GLN A 39 28.49 21.54 -10.39
C GLN A 39 30.00 21.25 -10.39
N PRO A 40 30.87 22.27 -10.43
CA PRO A 40 32.30 22.05 -10.34
C PRO A 40 32.62 21.43 -8.97
N MET A 41 33.36 20.32 -8.98
CA MET A 41 33.85 19.68 -7.76
C MET A 41 34.67 20.69 -6.94
N PRO A 42 34.50 20.78 -5.61
CA PRO A 42 35.41 21.52 -4.75
C PRO A 42 36.85 21.03 -4.96
N ALA A 43 37.77 21.96 -5.20
CA ALA A 43 39.15 21.61 -5.54
C ALA A 43 39.90 21.04 -4.33
N GLY A 44 40.08 19.72 -4.33
CA GLY A 44 40.80 18.96 -3.31
C GLY A 44 40.68 17.45 -3.58
N VAL A 45 41.64 16.66 -3.14
CA VAL A 45 41.60 15.19 -3.33
C VAL A 45 40.49 14.61 -2.44
N VAL A 46 39.37 14.23 -3.06
CA VAL A 46 38.27 13.57 -2.37
C VAL A 46 38.56 12.08 -2.27
N ASP A 47 38.49 11.51 -1.06
CA ASP A 47 38.55 10.07 -0.84
C ASP A 47 37.51 9.34 -1.71
N PRO A 48 37.92 8.39 -2.59
CA PRO A 48 37.00 7.61 -3.41
C PRO A 48 35.93 6.86 -2.60
N VAL A 49 36.25 6.37 -1.40
CA VAL A 49 35.31 5.64 -0.53
C VAL A 49 34.24 6.59 0.02
N ALA A 50 34.63 7.75 0.54
CA ALA A 50 33.68 8.81 0.92
C ALA A 50 32.85 9.31 -0.28
N SER A 51 33.46 9.47 -1.46
CA SER A 51 32.79 9.88 -2.69
C SER A 51 31.70 8.90 -3.12
N ALA A 52 32.00 7.60 -3.13
CA ALA A 52 31.04 6.54 -3.42
C ALA A 52 29.95 6.43 -2.36
N THR A 53 30.34 6.51 -1.09
CA THR A 53 29.45 6.53 0.08
C THR A 53 28.41 7.66 -0.02
N VAL A 54 28.82 8.90 -0.32
CA VAL A 54 27.89 10.04 -0.38
C VAL A 54 26.90 9.93 -1.54
N ARG A 55 27.28 9.31 -2.67
CA ARG A 55 26.32 8.96 -3.74
C ARG A 55 25.31 7.92 -3.26
N LEU A 56 25.79 6.86 -2.63
CA LEU A 56 25.00 5.74 -2.14
C LEU A 56 24.02 6.16 -1.03
N GLU A 57 24.48 6.94 -0.05
CA GLU A 57 23.64 7.50 1.02
C GLU A 57 22.54 8.42 0.45
N ARG A 58 22.82 9.22 -0.59
CA ARG A 58 21.78 10.03 -1.28
C ARG A 58 20.75 9.18 -2.02
N ARG A 59 21.18 8.13 -2.73
CA ARG A 59 20.29 7.18 -3.43
C ARG A 59 19.39 6.46 -2.43
N LEU A 60 19.95 5.92 -1.36
CA LEU A 60 19.22 5.17 -0.33
C LEU A 60 18.30 6.05 0.51
N ALA A 61 18.65 7.32 0.76
CA ALA A 61 17.75 8.30 1.39
C ALA A 61 16.47 8.54 0.57
N LEU A 62 16.58 8.59 -0.76
CA LEU A 62 15.45 8.81 -1.68
C LEU A 62 14.53 7.58 -1.80
N ALA A 63 15.04 6.38 -1.51
CA ALA A 63 14.29 5.13 -1.52
C ALA A 63 13.43 4.93 -0.25
N VAL A 64 13.61 5.73 0.81
CA VAL A 64 12.73 5.68 2.00
C VAL A 64 11.48 6.52 1.79
N ALA A 65 10.35 5.85 1.60
CA ALA A 65 9.02 6.47 1.52
C ALA A 65 8.68 7.29 2.78
N PRO A 66 7.76 8.27 2.69
CA PRO A 66 7.36 9.10 3.83
C PRO A 66 6.95 8.32 5.08
N GLY A 67 6.28 7.17 4.89
CA GLY A 67 5.84 6.26 5.95
C GLY A 67 6.91 5.31 6.52
N GLY A 68 8.18 5.47 6.16
CA GLY A 68 9.29 4.66 6.69
C GLY A 68 9.62 3.38 5.92
N THR A 69 8.86 3.05 4.87
CA THR A 69 9.13 1.91 3.98
C THR A 69 10.37 2.15 3.11
N VAL A 70 11.21 1.15 2.90
CA VAL A 70 12.16 1.13 1.77
C VAL A 70 11.47 0.51 0.56
N ALA A 71 11.36 1.31 -0.49
CA ALA A 71 10.68 0.94 -1.72
C ALA A 71 11.67 0.43 -2.77
N ASP A 72 11.45 -0.81 -3.23
CA ASP A 72 12.07 -1.38 -4.41
C ASP A 72 11.11 -2.36 -5.12
N ARG A 73 11.41 -2.78 -6.35
CA ARG A 73 10.61 -3.76 -7.12
C ARG A 73 11.43 -4.97 -7.54
N CYS A 74 10.82 -6.15 -7.42
CA CYS A 74 11.36 -7.38 -7.99
C CYS A 74 11.45 -7.27 -9.52
N ALA A 75 12.52 -7.80 -10.11
CA ALA A 75 12.63 -7.89 -11.56
C ALA A 75 11.55 -8.82 -12.17
N GLY A 76 11.03 -8.46 -13.35
CA GLY A 76 10.19 -9.32 -14.18
C GLY A 76 10.91 -10.60 -14.65
N ARG A 77 10.21 -11.74 -14.66
CA ARG A 77 10.74 -13.08 -14.98
C ARG A 77 9.99 -13.77 -16.11
N VAL A 78 10.60 -14.82 -16.68
CA VAL A 78 10.02 -15.63 -17.76
C VAL A 78 8.85 -16.49 -17.29
N LEU A 79 8.97 -17.23 -16.18
CA LEU A 79 7.95 -18.15 -15.68
C LEU A 79 6.59 -17.46 -15.47
N GLU A 80 6.56 -16.39 -14.70
CA GLU A 80 5.35 -15.64 -14.39
C GLU A 80 4.76 -14.97 -15.64
N SER A 81 5.60 -14.44 -16.52
CA SER A 81 5.17 -13.83 -17.79
C SER A 81 4.55 -14.86 -18.75
N ALA A 82 5.12 -16.07 -18.83
CA ALA A 82 4.60 -17.17 -19.63
C ALA A 82 3.26 -17.70 -19.09
N LEU A 83 3.16 -17.85 -17.76
CA LEU A 83 1.91 -18.26 -17.10
C LEU A 83 0.79 -17.23 -17.30
N PHE A 84 1.09 -15.94 -17.17
CA PHE A 84 0.11 -14.88 -17.39
C PHE A 84 -0.31 -14.78 -18.86
N LEU A 85 0.63 -14.92 -19.80
CA LEU A 85 0.33 -15.01 -21.24
C LEU A 85 -0.59 -16.20 -21.57
N SER A 86 -0.35 -17.36 -20.98
CA SER A 86 -1.26 -18.52 -21.12
C SER A 86 -2.66 -18.22 -20.57
N LEU A 87 -2.76 -17.58 -19.39
CA LEU A 87 -4.05 -17.22 -18.78
C LEU A 87 -4.84 -16.23 -19.67
N LEU A 88 -4.19 -15.17 -20.15
CA LEU A 88 -4.81 -14.19 -21.05
C LEU A 88 -5.28 -14.82 -22.37
N ARG A 89 -4.48 -15.74 -22.95
CA ARG A 89 -4.83 -16.50 -24.17
C ARG A 89 -6.02 -17.42 -23.94
N ALA A 90 -6.03 -18.20 -22.85
CA ALA A 90 -7.14 -19.07 -22.48
C ALA A 90 -8.46 -18.28 -22.30
N ARG A 91 -8.36 -17.07 -21.74
CA ARG A 91 -9.47 -16.12 -21.54
C ARG A 91 -9.81 -15.26 -22.77
N ARG A 92 -8.99 -15.30 -23.83
CA ARG A 92 -9.11 -14.47 -25.05
C ARG A 92 -9.21 -12.97 -24.76
N SER A 93 -8.54 -12.48 -23.72
CA SER A 93 -8.61 -11.09 -23.24
C SER A 93 -7.28 -10.34 -23.38
N HIS A 94 -7.31 -9.01 -23.36
CA HIS A 94 -6.11 -8.15 -23.35
C HIS A 94 -5.09 -8.45 -24.48
N PRO A 95 -5.48 -8.39 -25.77
CA PRO A 95 -4.62 -8.79 -26.89
C PRO A 95 -3.32 -7.97 -26.98
N ASP A 96 -3.35 -6.69 -26.63
CA ASP A 96 -2.16 -5.82 -26.60
C ASP A 96 -1.12 -6.33 -25.57
N VAL A 97 -1.58 -6.75 -24.40
CA VAL A 97 -0.73 -7.30 -23.32
C VAL A 97 -0.22 -8.69 -23.69
N GLN A 98 -1.04 -9.50 -24.38
CA GLN A 98 -0.56 -10.76 -24.95
C GLN A 98 0.59 -10.53 -25.95
N GLN A 99 0.53 -9.44 -26.72
CA GLN A 99 1.60 -9.07 -27.66
C GLN A 99 2.85 -8.55 -26.92
N GLU A 100 2.71 -7.72 -25.88
CA GLU A 100 3.87 -7.29 -25.05
C GLU A 100 4.58 -8.48 -24.41
N LEU A 101 3.84 -9.37 -23.75
CA LEU A 101 4.39 -10.58 -23.12
C LEU A 101 5.04 -11.53 -24.15
N THR A 102 4.42 -11.68 -25.33
CA THR A 102 5.01 -12.47 -26.43
C THR A 102 6.35 -11.89 -26.88
N VAL A 103 6.44 -10.56 -27.07
CA VAL A 103 7.68 -9.85 -27.44
C VAL A 103 8.73 -9.88 -26.32
N TYR A 104 8.32 -9.84 -25.06
CA TYR A 104 9.24 -10.00 -23.93
C TYR A 104 9.88 -11.40 -23.93
N LEU A 105 9.07 -12.46 -24.02
CA LEU A 105 9.55 -13.85 -23.99
C LEU A 105 10.45 -14.16 -25.19
N ASP A 106 10.07 -13.71 -26.40
CA ASP A 106 10.87 -13.88 -27.62
C ASP A 106 12.25 -13.19 -27.50
N ARG A 107 12.31 -11.99 -26.89
CA ARG A 107 13.58 -11.31 -26.59
C ARG A 107 14.45 -12.04 -25.57
N GLN A 108 13.85 -12.61 -24.51
CA GLN A 108 14.64 -13.40 -23.54
C GLN A 108 15.23 -14.66 -24.18
N ARG A 109 14.58 -15.23 -25.21
CA ARG A 109 14.94 -16.54 -25.78
C ARG A 109 16.38 -16.67 -26.28
N ALA A 110 17.01 -15.55 -26.64
CA ALA A 110 18.40 -15.48 -27.11
C ALA A 110 19.46 -15.53 -25.97
N HIS A 111 19.06 -15.28 -24.73
CA HIS A 111 19.94 -15.23 -23.55
C HIS A 111 19.44 -16.12 -22.38
N ALA A 112 18.30 -16.77 -22.56
CA ALA A 112 17.68 -17.68 -21.61
C ALA A 112 18.57 -18.90 -21.31
N ASP A 113 18.54 -19.35 -20.05
CA ASP A 113 19.08 -20.63 -19.64
C ASP A 113 18.20 -21.81 -20.16
N PRO A 114 18.59 -23.08 -19.95
CA PRO A 114 17.81 -24.22 -20.44
C PRO A 114 16.37 -24.32 -19.91
N LEU A 115 16.06 -23.78 -18.73
CA LEU A 115 14.69 -23.72 -18.22
C LEU A 115 13.90 -22.60 -18.91
N ASP A 116 14.42 -21.39 -18.90
CA ASP A 116 13.70 -20.24 -19.46
C ASP A 116 13.48 -20.47 -20.96
N ALA A 117 14.45 -21.07 -21.66
CA ALA A 117 14.29 -21.56 -23.02
C ALA A 117 13.12 -22.55 -23.17
N LEU A 118 13.00 -23.53 -22.27
CA LEU A 118 11.92 -24.52 -22.27
C LEU A 118 10.55 -23.90 -21.95
N LEU A 119 10.47 -22.94 -21.02
CA LEU A 119 9.24 -22.23 -20.64
C LEU A 119 8.76 -21.29 -21.76
N ILE A 120 9.67 -20.55 -22.38
CA ILE A 120 9.40 -19.72 -23.57
C ILE A 120 8.93 -20.61 -24.72
N ASP A 121 9.62 -21.71 -24.99
CA ASP A 121 9.27 -22.62 -26.08
C ASP A 121 7.92 -23.30 -25.85
N ALA A 122 7.62 -23.73 -24.62
CA ALA A 122 6.30 -24.24 -24.24
C ALA A 122 5.18 -23.23 -24.53
N CYS A 123 5.38 -21.98 -24.11
CA CYS A 123 4.36 -20.93 -24.17
C CYS A 123 4.19 -20.34 -25.58
N LEU A 124 5.28 -20.09 -26.32
CA LEU A 124 5.24 -19.47 -27.64
C LEU A 124 5.03 -20.49 -28.77
N ARG A 125 5.41 -21.75 -28.56
CA ARG A 125 5.31 -22.84 -29.54
C ARG A 125 4.61 -24.07 -28.92
N PRO A 126 3.34 -23.94 -28.49
CA PRO A 126 2.59 -25.04 -27.90
C PRO A 126 2.55 -26.24 -28.86
N HIS A 127 2.56 -27.44 -28.29
CA HIS A 127 2.67 -28.72 -29.01
C HIS A 127 4.01 -28.98 -29.73
N THR A 128 5.00 -28.09 -29.70
CA THR A 128 6.38 -28.40 -30.15
C THR A 128 7.33 -28.77 -29.00
N LEU A 129 6.78 -29.07 -27.81
CA LEU A 129 7.56 -29.64 -26.70
C LEU A 129 8.10 -31.03 -27.09
N PRO A 130 9.39 -31.32 -26.87
CA PRO A 130 9.95 -32.63 -27.16
C PRO A 130 9.47 -33.66 -26.12
N ALA A 131 9.53 -34.96 -26.47
CA ALA A 131 8.99 -36.04 -25.64
C ALA A 131 9.69 -36.19 -24.28
N ASP A 132 10.92 -35.70 -24.17
CA ASP A 132 11.78 -35.67 -22.98
C ASP A 132 11.74 -34.33 -22.23
N ALA A 133 10.80 -33.41 -22.55
CA ALA A 133 10.67 -32.11 -21.87
C ALA A 133 10.59 -32.21 -20.33
N ALA A 134 10.03 -33.29 -19.79
CA ALA A 134 10.00 -33.57 -18.35
C ALA A 134 11.40 -33.94 -17.77
N ASP A 135 12.24 -34.63 -18.54
CA ASP A 135 13.63 -34.92 -18.16
C ASP A 135 14.55 -33.71 -18.44
N ALA A 136 14.26 -32.87 -19.44
CA ALA A 136 14.94 -31.59 -19.64
C ALA A 136 14.70 -30.61 -18.46
N ALA A 137 13.51 -30.64 -17.86
CA ALA A 137 13.15 -29.90 -16.65
C ALA A 137 13.76 -30.47 -15.35
N ARG A 138 14.33 -31.68 -15.39
CA ARG A 138 14.79 -32.43 -14.22
C ARG A 138 15.90 -31.76 -13.38
N PRO A 139 16.91 -31.05 -13.93
CA PRO A 139 18.02 -30.50 -13.13
C PRO A 139 17.57 -29.64 -11.95
N LEU A 140 16.52 -28.84 -12.14
CA LEU A 140 15.89 -27.98 -11.14
C LEU A 140 15.30 -28.77 -9.97
N THR A 141 14.86 -30.00 -10.24
CA THR A 141 14.30 -30.91 -9.24
C THR A 141 15.36 -31.75 -8.53
N VAL A 142 16.58 -31.84 -9.08
CA VAL A 142 17.70 -32.62 -8.53
C VAL A 142 18.55 -31.78 -7.58
N GLY A 143 18.86 -30.53 -7.94
CA GLY A 143 19.54 -29.60 -7.02
C GLY A 143 18.68 -29.19 -5.81
N SER A 144 17.39 -29.53 -5.81
CA SER A 144 16.41 -29.08 -4.81
C SER A 144 16.04 -30.09 -3.73
N ASP A 145 16.68 -31.27 -3.75
CA ASP A 145 16.53 -32.34 -2.74
C ASP A 145 17.51 -32.18 -1.55
N ALA A 146 18.45 -31.23 -1.62
CA ALA A 146 19.34 -30.89 -0.50
C ALA A 146 18.57 -30.18 0.63
N GLY A 147 18.21 -30.94 1.67
CA GLY A 147 17.72 -30.41 2.95
C GLY A 147 16.26 -29.92 2.97
N VAL A 148 15.34 -30.53 2.22
CA VAL A 148 13.91 -30.13 2.25
C VAL A 148 12.91 -31.31 2.15
N GLY A 149 12.81 -32.14 3.19
CA GLY A 149 11.55 -32.70 3.70
C GLY A 149 10.61 -33.39 2.70
N GLY A 150 11.15 -34.11 1.71
CA GLY A 150 10.35 -34.74 0.64
C GLY A 150 9.65 -33.76 -0.33
N ARG A 151 9.84 -32.44 -0.18
CA ARG A 151 9.19 -31.40 -0.99
C ARG A 151 9.67 -31.37 -2.45
N GLY A 152 10.78 -32.02 -2.78
CA GLY A 152 11.26 -32.21 -4.17
C GLY A 152 10.23 -32.85 -5.10
N ARG A 153 9.35 -33.73 -4.57
CA ARG A 153 8.20 -34.27 -5.34
C ARG A 153 7.23 -33.16 -5.74
N LEU A 154 6.84 -32.28 -4.81
CA LEU A 154 5.90 -31.19 -5.09
C LEU A 154 6.49 -30.19 -6.09
N LYS A 155 7.78 -29.84 -5.97
CA LYS A 155 8.48 -28.97 -6.93
C LYS A 155 8.41 -29.53 -8.36
N ARG A 156 8.62 -30.84 -8.53
CA ARG A 156 8.49 -31.54 -9.82
C ARG A 156 7.05 -31.53 -10.35
N SER A 157 6.09 -31.89 -9.50
CA SER A 157 4.66 -31.83 -9.83
C SER A 157 4.20 -30.43 -10.27
N MET A 158 4.66 -29.37 -9.60
CA MET A 158 4.39 -27.98 -9.98
C MET A 158 4.97 -27.66 -11.36
N LEU A 159 6.25 -27.97 -11.62
CA LEU A 159 6.88 -27.66 -12.90
C LEU A 159 6.26 -28.45 -14.06
N HIS A 160 5.86 -29.70 -13.85
CA HIS A 160 5.12 -30.48 -14.85
C HIS A 160 3.71 -29.89 -15.09
N ALA A 161 3.00 -29.42 -14.06
CA ALA A 161 1.73 -28.73 -14.21
C ALA A 161 1.88 -27.38 -14.95
N VAL A 162 2.96 -26.64 -14.73
CA VAL A 162 3.31 -25.44 -15.52
C VAL A 162 3.52 -25.81 -16.99
N LEU A 163 4.35 -26.81 -17.30
CA LEU A 163 4.61 -27.24 -18.69
C LEU A 163 3.35 -27.81 -19.38
N HIS A 164 2.42 -28.38 -18.61
CA HIS A 164 1.08 -28.75 -19.09
C HIS A 164 0.27 -27.49 -19.49
N VAL A 165 0.18 -26.51 -18.60
CA VAL A 165 -0.55 -25.23 -18.78
C VAL A 165 0.05 -24.33 -19.87
N LEU A 166 1.36 -24.42 -20.12
CA LEU A 166 2.04 -23.64 -21.16
C LEU A 166 1.97 -24.31 -22.54
N GLY A 167 2.38 -25.58 -22.64
CA GLY A 167 2.65 -26.23 -23.93
C GLY A 167 1.96 -27.59 -24.16
N GLY A 168 1.16 -28.06 -23.20
CA GLY A 168 0.40 -29.31 -23.31
C GLY A 168 1.17 -30.60 -22.95
N LEU A 169 2.17 -30.52 -22.07
CA LEU A 169 2.85 -31.71 -21.50
C LEU A 169 1.83 -32.73 -20.96
N ARG A 170 2.04 -34.03 -21.24
CA ARG A 170 1.16 -35.10 -20.74
C ARG A 170 1.52 -35.47 -19.30
N LEU A 171 0.60 -35.22 -18.36
CA LEU A 171 0.80 -35.56 -16.94
C LEU A 171 0.63 -37.06 -16.70
N SER A 172 1.55 -37.63 -15.92
CA SER A 172 1.60 -39.04 -15.51
C SER A 172 1.00 -39.25 -14.11
N LYS A 173 0.88 -40.51 -13.65
CA LYS A 173 0.47 -40.80 -12.27
C LYS A 173 1.46 -40.26 -11.22
N GLN A 174 2.75 -40.10 -11.56
CA GLN A 174 3.78 -39.64 -10.61
C GLN A 174 3.67 -38.14 -10.30
N ASP A 175 3.00 -37.38 -11.17
CA ASP A 175 2.92 -35.92 -11.10
C ASP A 175 1.78 -35.42 -10.21
N SER A 176 0.85 -36.29 -9.82
CA SER A 176 -0.15 -35.98 -8.79
C SER A 176 0.56 -35.95 -7.42
N PRO A 177 0.62 -34.81 -6.71
CA PRO A 177 1.09 -34.82 -5.33
C PRO A 177 0.05 -35.54 -4.45
N ALA A 178 0.47 -36.02 -3.29
CA ALA A 178 -0.43 -36.65 -2.34
C ALA A 178 -1.54 -35.68 -1.89
N ALA A 179 -2.65 -36.22 -1.39
CA ALA A 179 -3.55 -35.41 -0.55
C ALA A 179 -2.75 -34.85 0.64
N ALA A 180 -3.13 -33.66 1.10
CA ALA A 180 -2.44 -32.95 2.18
C ALA A 180 -2.27 -33.86 3.42
N PRO A 181 -1.04 -34.08 3.93
CA PRO A 181 -0.87 -34.68 5.26
C PRO A 181 -1.58 -33.83 6.32
N THR A 182 -2.08 -34.48 7.37
CA THR A 182 -3.00 -33.93 8.39
C THR A 182 -2.35 -32.95 9.39
N GLY A 183 -1.28 -32.26 9.00
CA GLY A 183 -0.63 -31.20 9.76
C GLY A 183 -0.90 -29.83 9.14
N ALA A 184 -0.59 -28.76 9.87
CA ALA A 184 -0.63 -27.40 9.34
C ALA A 184 0.38 -27.26 8.17
N GLN A 185 -0.01 -26.54 7.13
CA GLN A 185 0.84 -26.24 5.96
C GLN A 185 0.79 -24.75 5.69
N SER A 186 1.89 -24.19 5.18
CA SER A 186 1.93 -22.77 4.79
C SER A 186 0.92 -22.49 3.68
N THR A 187 0.36 -21.28 3.68
CA THR A 187 -0.64 -20.82 2.70
C THR A 187 -0.21 -21.11 1.26
N TYR A 188 1.06 -20.81 0.94
CA TYR A 188 1.70 -21.10 -0.34
C TYR A 188 1.67 -22.58 -0.71
N THR A 189 1.96 -23.47 0.24
CA THR A 189 1.99 -24.93 0.01
C THR A 189 0.58 -25.46 -0.22
N SER A 190 -0.41 -24.98 0.55
CA SER A 190 -1.82 -25.34 0.37
C SER A 190 -2.32 -24.97 -1.04
N VAL A 191 -2.07 -23.73 -1.50
CA VAL A 191 -2.43 -23.31 -2.86
C VAL A 191 -1.71 -24.15 -3.92
N HIS A 192 -0.40 -24.39 -3.78
CA HIS A 192 0.35 -25.22 -4.73
C HIS A 192 -0.19 -26.66 -4.82
N VAL A 193 -0.48 -27.31 -3.68
CA VAL A 193 -1.00 -28.69 -3.65
C VAL A 193 -2.40 -28.77 -4.26
N LEU A 194 -3.31 -27.85 -3.90
CA LEU A 194 -4.68 -27.82 -4.43
C LEU A 194 -4.69 -27.52 -5.93
N ALA A 195 -3.96 -26.49 -6.38
CA ALA A 195 -3.92 -26.09 -7.78
C ALA A 195 -3.36 -27.21 -8.68
N VAL A 196 -2.24 -27.83 -8.28
CA VAL A 196 -1.64 -28.94 -9.04
C VAL A 196 -2.56 -30.16 -9.06
N ARG A 197 -3.24 -30.49 -7.95
CA ARG A 197 -4.20 -31.62 -7.93
C ARG A 197 -5.40 -31.36 -8.83
N ILE A 198 -5.95 -30.14 -8.85
CA ILE A 198 -7.05 -29.78 -9.76
C ILE A 198 -6.58 -29.91 -11.20
N LEU A 199 -5.50 -29.24 -11.60
CA LEU A 199 -4.94 -29.33 -12.96
C LEU A 199 -4.67 -30.78 -13.38
N HIS A 200 -4.11 -31.60 -12.49
CA HIS A 200 -3.85 -33.02 -12.73
C HIS A 200 -5.14 -33.84 -12.90
N SER A 201 -6.16 -33.60 -12.07
CA SER A 201 -7.44 -34.31 -12.12
C SER A 201 -8.21 -34.03 -13.42
N GLU A 202 -8.19 -32.80 -13.91
CA GLU A 202 -8.82 -32.42 -15.17
C GLU A 202 -8.01 -32.96 -16.37
N ALA A 203 -6.69 -32.74 -16.39
CA ALA A 203 -5.79 -33.19 -17.45
C ALA A 203 -5.77 -34.72 -17.65
N THR A 204 -6.07 -35.50 -16.61
CA THR A 204 -6.14 -36.97 -16.67
C THR A 204 -7.56 -37.53 -16.79
N GLY A 205 -8.58 -36.66 -16.95
CA GLY A 205 -9.98 -37.06 -17.12
C GLY A 205 -10.62 -37.68 -15.86
N LYS A 206 -10.15 -37.29 -14.67
CA LYS A 206 -10.57 -37.85 -13.37
C LYS A 206 -10.93 -36.75 -12.36
N PRO A 207 -11.83 -35.80 -12.69
CA PRO A 207 -12.16 -34.67 -11.81
C PRO A 207 -12.67 -35.07 -10.42
N HIS A 208 -13.21 -36.29 -10.28
CA HIS A 208 -13.66 -36.87 -9.02
C HIS A 208 -12.54 -37.17 -8.00
N THR A 209 -11.26 -37.07 -8.36
CA THR A 209 -10.13 -37.20 -7.40
C THR A 209 -9.84 -35.91 -6.62
N VAL A 210 -10.58 -34.83 -6.91
CA VAL A 210 -10.59 -33.59 -6.13
C VAL A 210 -12.03 -33.17 -5.86
N SER A 211 -12.40 -33.14 -4.59
CA SER A 211 -13.74 -32.83 -4.10
C SER A 211 -14.16 -31.38 -4.35
N THR A 212 -15.47 -31.12 -4.28
CA THR A 212 -16.02 -29.75 -4.30
C THR A 212 -15.48 -28.91 -3.15
N GLY A 213 -15.22 -29.50 -1.97
CA GLY A 213 -14.65 -28.80 -0.82
C GLY A 213 -13.22 -28.33 -1.07
N GLU A 214 -12.38 -29.15 -1.71
CA GLU A 214 -11.01 -28.76 -2.08
C GLU A 214 -10.97 -27.69 -3.17
N ARG A 215 -11.94 -27.72 -4.11
CA ARG A 215 -12.12 -26.69 -5.14
C ARG A 215 -12.63 -25.37 -4.55
N PHE A 216 -13.53 -25.43 -3.57
CA PHE A 216 -13.98 -24.27 -2.81
C PHE A 216 -12.83 -23.69 -1.98
N HIS A 217 -12.08 -24.53 -1.25
CA HIS A 217 -10.95 -24.09 -0.43
C HIS A 217 -9.83 -23.44 -1.24
N LEU A 218 -9.58 -23.86 -2.50
CA LEU A 218 -8.68 -23.10 -3.38
C LEU A 218 -9.22 -21.70 -3.69
N ALA A 219 -10.52 -21.56 -3.99
CA ALA A 219 -11.12 -20.26 -4.28
C ALA A 219 -11.13 -19.34 -3.04
N ASP A 220 -11.46 -19.90 -1.87
CA ASP A 220 -11.44 -19.27 -0.54
C ASP A 220 -10.03 -18.82 -0.14
N LEU A 221 -9.00 -19.65 -0.33
CA LEU A 221 -7.60 -19.24 -0.14
C LEU A 221 -7.23 -18.06 -1.04
N LEU A 222 -7.64 -18.11 -2.33
CA LEU A 222 -7.35 -17.10 -3.36
C LEU A 222 -8.13 -15.79 -3.19
N ASP A 223 -9.23 -15.77 -2.43
CA ASP A 223 -10.01 -14.57 -2.09
C ASP A 223 -9.28 -13.77 -1.00
N ASP A 224 -8.16 -13.14 -1.37
CA ASP A 224 -7.29 -12.46 -0.42
C ASP A 224 -7.86 -11.10 0.02
N ALA A 225 -8.65 -11.15 1.10
CA ALA A 225 -9.20 -9.99 1.80
C ALA A 225 -8.16 -8.95 2.25
N ALA A 226 -6.85 -9.25 2.21
CA ALA A 226 -5.78 -8.29 2.46
C ALA A 226 -5.61 -7.24 1.33
N GLY A 227 -6.31 -7.36 0.20
CA GLY A 227 -6.44 -6.28 -0.77
C GLY A 227 -5.20 -6.01 -1.63
N ARG A 228 -4.38 -7.04 -1.86
CA ARG A 228 -3.14 -6.94 -2.66
C ARG A 228 -3.39 -6.98 -4.17
N LEU A 229 -2.39 -6.57 -4.95
CA LEU A 229 -2.33 -6.86 -6.40
C LEU A 229 -2.12 -8.35 -6.67
N LEU A 230 -1.25 -8.98 -5.88
CA LEU A 230 -1.00 -10.43 -5.93
C LEU A 230 -1.36 -11.07 -4.59
N TRP A 231 -2.10 -12.18 -4.67
CA TRP A 231 -2.34 -13.10 -3.57
C TRP A 231 -1.05 -13.36 -2.79
N GLU A 232 -1.03 -13.02 -1.50
CA GLU A 232 0.14 -13.12 -0.60
C GLU A 232 1.48 -12.75 -1.30
N ALA A 233 1.47 -11.66 -2.07
CA ALA A 233 2.55 -11.09 -2.87
C ALA A 233 3.12 -11.95 -4.03
N SER A 234 2.78 -13.24 -4.12
CA SER A 234 3.45 -14.21 -5.02
C SER A 234 2.75 -14.38 -6.36
N ALA A 235 3.38 -13.91 -7.44
CA ALA A 235 2.85 -14.09 -8.80
C ALA A 235 2.81 -15.56 -9.21
N THR A 236 3.84 -16.36 -8.88
CA THR A 236 3.88 -17.79 -9.24
C THR A 236 2.72 -18.57 -8.63
N THR A 237 2.48 -18.35 -7.33
CA THR A 237 1.45 -19.07 -6.57
C THR A 237 0.05 -18.59 -6.99
N HIS A 238 -0.12 -17.27 -7.15
CA HIS A 238 -1.37 -16.68 -7.64
C HIS A 238 -1.72 -17.22 -9.03
N LEU A 239 -0.81 -17.14 -10.01
CA LEU A 239 -1.03 -17.61 -11.37
C LEU A 239 -1.34 -19.12 -11.45
N LEU A 240 -0.66 -19.96 -10.66
CA LEU A 240 -0.93 -21.39 -10.65
C LEU A 240 -2.34 -21.70 -10.07
N GLY A 241 -2.74 -21.00 -9.00
CA GLY A 241 -4.09 -21.08 -8.46
C GLY A 241 -5.17 -20.59 -9.43
N LEU A 242 -4.92 -19.47 -10.11
CA LEU A 242 -5.80 -18.92 -11.14
C LEU A 242 -5.96 -19.85 -12.34
N HIS A 243 -4.91 -20.55 -12.76
CA HIS A 243 -5.02 -21.57 -13.81
C HIS A 243 -5.91 -22.74 -13.38
N ALA A 244 -5.73 -23.27 -12.18
CA ALA A 244 -6.59 -24.32 -11.64
C ALA A 244 -8.06 -23.87 -11.50
N LEU A 245 -8.29 -22.61 -11.08
CA LEU A 245 -9.61 -22.00 -11.01
C LEU A 245 -10.21 -21.75 -12.41
N GLN A 246 -9.39 -21.35 -13.39
CA GLN A 246 -9.79 -21.16 -14.79
C GLN A 246 -10.16 -22.50 -15.46
N THR A 247 -9.45 -23.60 -15.16
CA THR A 247 -9.78 -24.93 -15.69
C THR A 247 -11.07 -25.48 -15.07
N SER A 248 -11.30 -25.26 -13.77
CA SER A 248 -12.45 -25.82 -13.04
C SER A 248 -13.72 -24.95 -13.02
N ARG A 249 -13.58 -23.62 -13.10
CA ARG A 249 -14.67 -22.63 -13.09
C ARG A 249 -14.26 -21.34 -13.82
N ALA A 250 -14.08 -21.45 -15.14
CA ALA A 250 -13.61 -20.39 -16.07
C ALA A 250 -14.21 -18.97 -15.93
N GLY A 251 -15.42 -18.84 -15.35
CA GLY A 251 -16.11 -17.58 -15.11
C GLY A 251 -16.08 -17.09 -13.65
N HIS A 252 -15.09 -17.49 -12.84
CA HIS A 252 -15.02 -17.05 -11.45
C HIS A 252 -14.61 -15.56 -11.34
N PRO A 253 -15.33 -14.73 -10.55
CA PRO A 253 -15.03 -13.29 -10.43
C PRO A 253 -13.59 -12.97 -10.01
N LEU A 254 -13.02 -13.77 -9.11
CA LEU A 254 -11.62 -13.65 -8.67
C LEU A 254 -10.62 -13.63 -9.84
N ILE A 255 -10.93 -14.26 -10.98
CA ILE A 255 -10.03 -14.29 -12.13
C ILE A 255 -9.94 -12.91 -12.80
N GLU A 256 -11.02 -12.14 -12.87
CA GLU A 256 -10.99 -10.77 -13.42
C GLU A 256 -10.28 -9.81 -12.47
N GLN A 257 -10.56 -9.91 -11.18
CA GLN A 257 -9.89 -9.15 -10.12
C GLN A 257 -8.38 -9.42 -10.12
N ALA A 258 -7.97 -10.68 -10.23
CA ALA A 258 -6.58 -11.09 -10.25
C ALA A 258 -5.86 -10.75 -11.56
N VAL A 259 -6.51 -10.90 -12.71
CA VAL A 259 -5.98 -10.40 -14.01
C VAL A 259 -5.76 -8.89 -13.92
N THR A 260 -6.71 -8.15 -13.32
CA THR A 260 -6.53 -6.72 -13.05
C THR A 260 -5.30 -6.48 -12.17
N GLY A 261 -5.15 -7.18 -11.05
CA GLY A 261 -3.96 -7.07 -10.18
C GLY A 261 -2.64 -7.33 -10.92
N LEU A 262 -2.56 -8.42 -11.69
CA LEU A 262 -1.40 -8.82 -12.50
C LEU A 262 -1.01 -7.80 -13.59
N LEU A 263 -1.96 -7.04 -14.15
CA LEU A 263 -1.66 -5.96 -15.10
C LEU A 263 -0.87 -4.81 -14.45
N HIS A 264 -1.02 -4.59 -13.14
CA HIS A 264 -0.36 -3.49 -12.41
C HIS A 264 1.03 -3.86 -11.88
N THR A 265 1.38 -5.14 -11.86
CA THR A 265 2.72 -5.59 -11.44
C THR A 265 3.74 -5.63 -12.57
N LEU A 266 3.29 -5.60 -13.84
CA LEU A 266 4.15 -5.57 -15.02
C LEU A 266 5.27 -4.52 -14.90
N ASP A 267 6.51 -4.97 -15.11
CA ASP A 267 7.69 -4.11 -15.04
C ASP A 267 7.84 -3.22 -16.29
N ALA A 268 8.86 -2.35 -16.30
CA ALA A 268 9.10 -1.45 -17.42
C ALA A 268 9.29 -2.16 -18.78
N ARG A 269 9.71 -3.43 -18.77
CA ARG A 269 9.96 -4.28 -19.95
C ARG A 269 8.69 -5.04 -20.41
N GLY A 270 7.59 -4.93 -19.66
CA GLY A 270 6.34 -5.65 -19.92
C GLY A 270 6.30 -7.07 -19.32
N ALA A 271 7.10 -7.35 -18.29
CA ALA A 271 7.23 -8.67 -17.69
C ALA A 271 6.64 -8.74 -16.27
N VAL A 272 6.07 -9.89 -15.91
CA VAL A 272 5.51 -10.13 -14.57
C VAL A 272 6.65 -10.45 -13.57
N PRO A 273 6.74 -9.77 -12.42
CA PRO A 273 7.74 -10.06 -11.37
C PRO A 273 7.36 -11.29 -10.54
N PHE A 274 8.31 -11.85 -9.79
CA PHE A 274 8.01 -12.93 -8.84
C PHE A 274 7.16 -12.43 -7.66
N LEU A 275 7.59 -11.33 -7.03
CA LEU A 275 6.90 -10.65 -5.94
C LEU A 275 6.46 -9.25 -6.33
N ASP A 276 5.28 -8.80 -5.90
CA ASP A 276 4.90 -7.38 -6.02
C ASP A 276 5.59 -6.49 -4.96
N SER A 277 6.04 -7.08 -3.84
CA SER A 277 6.71 -6.39 -2.74
C SER A 277 7.47 -7.35 -1.81
N GLN A 278 8.52 -6.85 -1.14
CA GLN A 278 9.18 -7.48 0.01
C GLN A 278 9.47 -6.42 1.10
N ASP A 279 8.54 -5.46 1.26
CA ASP A 279 8.79 -4.16 1.88
C ASP A 279 9.09 -4.18 3.38
N VAL A 280 8.57 -5.15 4.15
CA VAL A 280 8.85 -5.28 5.59
C VAL A 280 10.28 -5.74 5.80
N TRP A 281 10.69 -6.82 5.13
CA TRP A 281 12.02 -7.38 5.21
C TRP A 281 13.09 -6.40 4.70
N LEU A 282 12.86 -5.78 3.53
CA LEU A 282 13.76 -4.76 2.97
C LEU A 282 13.93 -3.55 3.89
N SER A 283 12.85 -3.08 4.54
CA SER A 283 12.92 -1.96 5.48
C SER A 283 13.72 -2.29 6.73
N ALA A 284 13.66 -3.53 7.22
CA ALA A 284 14.46 -3.99 8.36
C ALA A 284 15.95 -4.14 8.02
N VAL A 285 16.28 -4.78 6.89
CA VAL A 285 17.66 -4.91 6.39
C VAL A 285 18.29 -3.54 6.12
N ALA A 286 17.54 -2.62 5.51
CA ALA A 286 18.00 -1.25 5.32
C ALA A 286 18.14 -0.49 6.65
N GLY A 287 17.20 -0.67 7.57
CA GLY A 287 17.24 -0.06 8.90
C GLY A 287 18.55 -0.35 9.63
N LEU A 288 18.99 -1.60 9.62
CA LEU A 288 20.29 -2.02 10.16
C LEU A 288 21.48 -1.30 9.49
N ALA A 289 21.50 -1.23 8.14
CA ALA A 289 22.55 -0.54 7.40
C ALA A 289 22.57 0.99 7.63
N PHE A 290 21.45 1.58 8.04
CA PHE A 290 21.27 3.03 8.21
C PHE A 290 21.64 3.54 9.62
N LEU A 291 21.57 2.69 10.66
CA LEU A 291 21.78 3.10 12.06
C LEU A 291 23.14 3.78 12.32
N ASP A 292 24.20 3.23 11.73
CA ASP A 292 25.58 3.72 11.84
C ASP A 292 25.94 4.83 10.83
N ARG A 293 24.95 5.34 10.06
CA ARG A 293 25.15 6.33 8.98
C ARG A 293 24.49 7.67 9.34
N PRO A 294 25.26 8.71 9.74
CA PRO A 294 24.69 9.98 10.21
C PRO A 294 23.75 10.70 9.23
N ALA A 295 23.93 10.53 7.92
CA ALA A 295 23.04 11.09 6.90
C ALA A 295 21.71 10.34 6.75
N LEU A 296 21.64 9.07 7.18
CA LEU A 296 20.50 8.17 7.02
C LEU A 296 19.75 7.90 8.33
N ARG A 297 20.42 8.05 9.47
CA ARG A 297 19.84 7.91 10.81
C ARG A 297 18.56 8.74 11.08
N PRO A 298 18.31 9.91 10.46
CA PRO A 298 17.01 10.59 10.58
C PRO A 298 15.81 9.75 10.10
N TYR A 299 16.03 8.77 9.22
CA TYR A 299 14.97 7.91 8.69
C TYR A 299 14.68 6.67 9.56
N THR A 300 15.64 6.20 10.38
CA THR A 300 15.50 4.90 11.06
C THR A 300 14.37 4.88 12.08
N ALA A 301 14.05 6.01 12.71
CA ALA A 301 12.91 6.10 13.63
C ALA A 301 11.57 5.75 12.94
N ARG A 302 11.29 6.34 11.77
CA ARG A 302 10.06 6.01 11.02
C ARG A 302 10.08 4.62 10.39
N MET A 303 11.27 4.12 10.01
CA MET A 303 11.45 2.73 9.56
C MET A 303 11.14 1.75 10.71
N GLY A 304 11.51 2.08 11.95
CA GLY A 304 11.18 1.31 13.14
C GLY A 304 9.69 1.24 13.42
N GLU A 305 8.98 2.38 13.38
CA GLU A 305 7.51 2.39 13.52
C GLU A 305 6.82 1.60 12.40
N PHE A 306 7.31 1.72 11.16
CA PHE A 306 6.83 0.93 10.02
C PHE A 306 6.96 -0.58 10.30
N VAL A 307 8.17 -1.06 10.65
CA VAL A 307 8.43 -2.47 10.93
C VAL A 307 7.62 -2.97 12.13
N ALA A 308 7.58 -2.23 13.23
CA ALA A 308 6.80 -2.59 14.42
C ALA A 308 5.30 -2.73 14.11
N ALA A 309 4.76 -1.84 13.25
CA ALA A 309 3.37 -1.87 12.78
C ALA A 309 3.06 -2.91 11.69
N ARG A 310 3.93 -3.91 11.47
CA ARG A 310 3.65 -5.12 10.66
C ARG A 310 3.80 -6.44 11.42
N GLN A 311 4.04 -6.42 12.73
CA GLN A 311 4.07 -7.66 13.51
C GLN A 311 2.68 -8.30 13.53
N ALA A 312 2.57 -9.54 13.04
CA ALA A 312 1.30 -10.27 12.97
C ALA A 312 0.83 -10.73 14.37
N GLY A 313 -0.37 -11.31 14.45
CA GLY A 313 -1.02 -11.67 15.72
C GLY A 313 -0.30 -12.75 16.53
N ASP A 314 0.34 -13.69 15.84
CA ASP A 314 1.19 -14.75 16.39
C ASP A 314 2.51 -14.25 17.03
N GLY A 315 2.97 -13.06 16.66
CA GLY A 315 4.25 -12.48 17.08
C GLY A 315 5.35 -12.53 16.01
N GLY A 316 5.11 -13.19 14.88
CA GLY A 316 6.00 -13.16 13.72
C GLY A 316 5.83 -11.89 12.89
N TRP A 317 6.57 -11.84 11.77
CA TRP A 317 6.42 -10.80 10.75
C TRP A 317 6.29 -11.46 9.36
N PRO A 318 5.42 -10.95 8.48
CA PRO A 318 5.38 -11.33 7.07
C PRO A 318 6.35 -10.45 6.25
N PHE A 319 7.03 -11.03 5.26
CA PHE A 319 8.03 -10.31 4.44
C PHE A 319 7.52 -9.06 3.72
N ALA A 320 6.20 -8.95 3.50
CA ALA A 320 5.55 -7.76 2.93
C ALA A 320 4.25 -7.40 3.66
N GLY A 321 3.95 -6.11 3.76
CA GLY A 321 2.78 -5.60 4.49
C GLY A 321 1.47 -6.02 3.82
N GLY A 322 0.64 -6.77 4.54
CA GLY A 322 -0.59 -7.38 4.02
C GLY A 322 -0.41 -8.78 3.43
N VAL A 323 0.73 -9.43 3.61
CA VAL A 323 0.83 -10.90 3.51
C VAL A 323 0.40 -11.51 4.86
N ARG A 324 -0.28 -12.65 4.82
CA ARG A 324 -0.85 -13.32 6.01
C ARG A 324 0.15 -14.26 6.69
N GLN A 325 0.88 -15.03 5.88
CA GLN A 325 1.92 -15.94 6.33
C GLN A 325 3.16 -15.18 6.84
N THR A 326 3.53 -15.40 8.10
CA THR A 326 4.81 -14.96 8.67
C THR A 326 5.95 -15.92 8.35
N ASP A 327 7.19 -15.45 8.47
CA ASP A 327 8.40 -16.25 8.30
C ASP A 327 9.51 -15.91 9.29
N VAL A 328 10.44 -16.86 9.49
CA VAL A 328 11.51 -16.75 10.49
C VAL A 328 12.58 -15.70 10.15
N ASP A 329 12.96 -15.51 8.89
CA ASP A 329 14.01 -14.52 8.57
C ASP A 329 13.47 -13.09 8.63
N THR A 330 12.24 -12.84 8.18
CA THR A 330 11.59 -11.53 8.40
C THR A 330 11.43 -11.27 9.90
N ALA A 331 10.98 -12.25 10.69
CA ALA A 331 10.91 -12.08 12.14
C ALA A 331 12.29 -11.77 12.75
N ALA A 332 13.34 -12.50 12.36
CA ALA A 332 14.71 -12.27 12.81
C ALA A 332 15.23 -10.87 12.41
N ARG A 333 15.11 -10.48 11.13
CA ARG A 333 15.53 -9.16 10.63
C ARG A 333 14.78 -8.01 11.30
N CYS A 334 13.48 -8.17 11.54
CA CYS A 334 12.68 -7.17 12.25
C CYS A 334 13.13 -7.05 13.71
N MET A 335 13.39 -8.16 14.40
CA MET A 335 13.93 -8.15 15.77
C MET A 335 15.34 -7.54 15.82
N GLU A 336 16.25 -7.93 14.93
CA GLU A 336 17.60 -7.36 14.78
C GLU A 336 17.52 -5.83 14.69
N PHE A 337 16.70 -5.31 13.78
CA PHE A 337 16.57 -3.88 13.55
C PHE A 337 15.92 -3.14 14.73
N LEU A 338 14.78 -3.62 15.24
CA LEU A 338 14.08 -2.97 16.35
C LEU A 338 14.92 -2.97 17.64
N HIS A 339 15.68 -4.04 17.90
CA HIS A 339 16.62 -4.09 19.03
C HIS A 339 17.75 -3.07 18.85
N ALA A 340 18.39 -3.04 17.69
CA ALA A 340 19.51 -2.13 17.41
C ALA A 340 19.09 -0.64 17.32
N LEU A 341 17.82 -0.37 17.03
CA LEU A 341 17.23 0.98 17.03
C LEU A 341 16.89 1.47 18.43
N ASP A 342 16.02 0.74 19.15
CA ASP A 342 15.62 1.04 20.55
C ASP A 342 14.98 -0.17 21.23
N ALA A 343 15.82 -1.06 21.78
CA ALA A 343 15.38 -2.22 22.55
C ALA A 343 14.52 -1.90 23.80
N HIS A 344 14.47 -0.64 24.27
CA HIS A 344 13.57 -0.24 25.35
C HIS A 344 12.16 0.04 24.81
N ARG A 345 12.05 0.87 23.77
CA ARG A 345 10.79 1.23 23.09
C ARG A 345 10.09 -0.01 22.54
N TYR A 346 10.82 -0.85 21.81
CA TYR A 346 10.24 -2.00 21.11
C TYR A 346 10.19 -3.29 21.94
N ARG A 347 10.45 -3.23 23.25
CA ARG A 347 10.43 -4.40 24.16
C ARG A 347 9.21 -5.32 23.97
N PRO A 348 7.95 -4.84 23.85
CA PRO A 348 6.79 -5.72 23.68
C PRO A 348 6.85 -6.50 22.35
N HIS A 349 7.29 -5.85 21.26
CA HIS A 349 7.45 -6.49 19.96
C HIS A 349 8.55 -7.55 19.99
N LEU A 350 9.69 -7.22 20.60
CA LEU A 350 10.83 -8.13 20.76
C LEU A 350 10.48 -9.35 21.62
N GLN A 351 9.70 -9.17 22.70
CA GLN A 351 9.23 -10.28 23.54
C GLN A 351 8.29 -11.22 22.77
N ARG A 352 7.37 -10.67 21.95
CA ARG A 352 6.48 -11.48 21.10
C ARG A 352 7.24 -12.20 19.98
N GLY A 353 8.22 -11.54 19.36
CA GLY A 353 9.08 -12.16 18.35
C GLY A 353 9.94 -13.28 18.92
N ALA A 354 10.51 -13.10 20.12
CA ALA A 354 11.27 -14.14 20.80
C ALA A 354 10.40 -15.35 21.20
N ALA A 355 9.11 -15.12 21.52
CA ALA A 355 8.15 -16.21 21.75
C ALA A 355 7.77 -16.95 20.46
N TYR A 356 7.50 -16.22 19.36
CA TYR A 356 7.26 -16.79 18.03
C TYR A 356 8.42 -17.67 17.56
N LEU A 357 9.66 -17.15 17.66
CA LEU A 357 10.87 -17.92 17.34
C LEU A 357 11.00 -19.16 18.25
N ALA A 358 10.83 -19.02 19.57
CA ALA A 358 10.93 -20.14 20.50
C ALA A 358 9.87 -21.24 20.28
N ALA A 359 8.70 -20.89 19.73
CA ALA A 359 7.65 -21.84 19.34
C ALA A 359 7.86 -22.47 17.95
N THR A 360 8.72 -21.88 17.10
CA THR A 360 8.98 -22.36 15.73
C THR A 360 10.23 -23.27 15.65
N ALA A 361 11.05 -23.29 16.70
CA ALA A 361 12.31 -24.03 16.73
C ALA A 361 12.11 -25.57 16.81
N SER A 362 12.89 -26.30 16.03
CA SER A 362 12.94 -27.76 16.05
C SER A 362 13.69 -28.31 17.29
N PRO A 363 13.48 -29.57 17.68
CA PRO A 363 14.07 -30.15 18.91
C PRO A 363 15.60 -30.24 18.93
N ASP A 364 16.27 -30.08 17.79
CA ASP A 364 17.72 -29.99 17.63
C ASP A 364 18.26 -28.54 17.73
N GLY A 365 17.38 -27.55 17.86
CA GLY A 365 17.70 -26.12 17.84
C GLY A 365 17.75 -25.51 16.44
N GLY A 366 17.51 -26.29 15.39
CA GLY A 366 17.35 -25.77 14.03
C GLY A 366 16.04 -24.99 13.86
N PHE A 367 15.99 -24.07 12.90
CA PHE A 367 14.80 -23.26 12.60
C PHE A 367 14.35 -23.46 11.14
N PRO A 368 13.08 -23.78 10.87
CA PRO A 368 12.53 -23.80 9.52
C PRO A 368 12.22 -22.38 9.01
N THR A 369 11.75 -22.25 7.77
CA THR A 369 11.31 -20.96 7.22
C THR A 369 9.92 -20.52 7.70
N TRP A 370 8.94 -21.44 7.79
CA TRP A 370 7.51 -21.07 7.86
C TRP A 370 6.78 -21.54 9.12
N LEU A 371 6.88 -22.81 9.50
CA LEU A 371 6.04 -23.46 10.52
C LEU A 371 6.85 -24.44 11.37
N GLU A 372 6.43 -24.64 12.62
CA GLU A 372 6.92 -25.72 13.50
C GLU A 372 6.84 -27.09 12.79
N GLY A 373 7.91 -27.89 12.86
CA GLY A 373 7.97 -29.23 12.29
C GLY A 373 8.35 -29.32 10.81
N ASP A 374 8.58 -28.20 10.12
CA ASP A 374 9.31 -28.17 8.84
C ASP A 374 10.81 -28.47 9.06
N ASP A 375 11.49 -28.97 8.03
CA ASP A 375 12.96 -29.13 8.01
C ASP A 375 13.68 -27.80 8.37
N PRO A 376 14.64 -27.82 9.32
CA PRO A 376 15.50 -26.69 9.60
C PRO A 376 16.32 -26.19 8.40
N ASP A 377 16.55 -24.88 8.38
CA ASP A 377 17.21 -24.16 7.31
C ASP A 377 18.29 -23.25 7.92
N LEU A 378 19.47 -23.19 7.28
CA LEU A 378 20.65 -22.57 7.87
C LEU A 378 20.50 -21.04 8.01
N ASP A 379 20.00 -20.37 6.97
CA ASP A 379 19.85 -18.91 6.98
C ASP A 379 18.86 -18.46 8.07
N MET A 380 17.80 -19.27 8.26
CA MET A 380 16.78 -19.07 9.29
C MET A 380 17.35 -19.31 10.70
N THR A 381 18.11 -20.39 10.88
CA THR A 381 18.74 -20.76 12.17
C THR A 381 19.78 -19.73 12.59
N ALA A 382 20.63 -19.30 11.66
CA ALA A 382 21.59 -18.24 11.89
C ALA A 382 20.90 -16.90 12.20
N GLY A 383 19.79 -16.57 11.51
CA GLY A 383 18.97 -15.40 11.83
C GLY A 383 18.37 -15.45 13.24
N ALA A 384 17.77 -16.57 13.62
CA ALA A 384 17.21 -16.75 14.95
C ALA A 384 18.26 -16.64 16.07
N VAL A 385 19.49 -17.15 15.85
CA VAL A 385 20.62 -16.95 16.77
C VAL A 385 20.93 -15.45 16.96
N ILE A 386 21.01 -14.68 15.88
CA ILE A 386 21.31 -13.24 15.94
C ILE A 386 20.18 -12.46 16.63
N ALA A 387 18.92 -12.79 16.34
CA ALA A 387 17.75 -12.14 16.91
C ALA A 387 17.54 -12.47 18.41
N LEU A 388 17.80 -13.71 18.83
CA LEU A 388 17.60 -14.16 20.21
C LEU A 388 18.79 -13.86 21.13
N ALA A 389 20.04 -13.82 20.64
CA ALA A 389 21.19 -13.64 21.50
C ALA A 389 21.18 -12.37 22.39
N PRO A 390 20.68 -11.20 21.92
CA PRO A 390 20.55 -10.00 22.75
C PRO A 390 19.54 -10.11 23.90
N HIS A 391 18.70 -11.16 23.93
CA HIS A 391 17.78 -11.45 25.04
C HIS A 391 18.47 -12.18 26.21
N GLY A 392 19.77 -12.50 26.10
CA GLY A 392 20.58 -13.00 27.20
C GLY A 392 20.19 -14.40 27.67
N VAL A 393 20.28 -14.63 28.99
CA VAL A 393 20.13 -15.98 29.59
C VAL A 393 18.75 -16.62 29.39
N GLN A 394 17.70 -15.84 29.09
CA GLN A 394 16.33 -16.34 28.91
C GLN A 394 16.22 -17.38 27.79
N HIS A 395 16.97 -17.20 26.70
CA HIS A 395 16.94 -18.09 25.53
C HIS A 395 18.27 -18.85 25.33
N ALA A 396 19.22 -18.75 26.27
CA ALA A 396 20.57 -19.31 26.10
C ALA A 396 20.62 -20.80 25.75
N PRO A 397 19.79 -21.71 26.30
CA PRO A 397 19.79 -23.12 25.89
C PRO A 397 19.41 -23.32 24.41
N LEU A 398 18.40 -22.58 23.93
CA LEU A 398 17.94 -22.61 22.54
C LEU A 398 19.01 -22.00 21.61
N VAL A 399 19.58 -20.85 21.98
CA VAL A 399 20.65 -20.22 21.19
C VAL A 399 21.92 -21.10 21.15
N ALA A 400 22.24 -21.83 22.22
CA ALA A 400 23.34 -22.78 22.23
C ALA A 400 23.09 -23.97 21.30
N ALA A 401 21.88 -24.55 21.29
CA ALA A 401 21.50 -25.62 20.37
C ALA A 401 21.54 -25.15 18.89
N ALA A 402 20.93 -24.00 18.59
CA ALA A 402 20.95 -23.37 17.27
C ALA A 402 22.38 -23.00 16.80
N THR A 403 23.24 -22.56 17.72
CA THR A 403 24.67 -22.34 17.43
C THR A 403 25.39 -23.66 17.15
N GLY A 404 25.01 -24.75 17.82
CA GLY A 404 25.46 -26.11 17.51
C GLY A 404 25.11 -26.49 16.07
N PHE A 405 23.83 -26.37 15.68
CA PHE A 405 23.36 -26.61 14.31
C PHE A 405 24.18 -25.82 13.26
N VAL A 406 24.41 -24.52 13.46
CA VAL A 406 25.23 -23.69 12.55
C VAL A 406 26.69 -24.18 12.47
N LEU A 407 27.27 -24.66 13.57
CA LEU A 407 28.63 -25.20 13.62
C LEU A 407 28.76 -26.61 13.01
N ASP A 408 27.72 -27.43 13.13
CA ASP A 408 27.67 -28.81 12.61
C ASP A 408 27.32 -28.84 11.11
N ALA A 409 26.64 -27.81 10.60
CA ALA A 409 26.31 -27.63 9.18
C ALA A 409 27.47 -27.09 8.30
N GLN A 410 28.64 -26.77 8.86
CA GLN A 410 29.77 -26.22 8.09
C GLN A 410 30.52 -27.32 7.32
N HIS A 411 30.76 -27.10 6.03
CA HIS A 411 31.55 -28.00 5.20
C HIS A 411 33.04 -27.99 5.57
N PRO A 412 33.80 -29.07 5.30
CA PRO A 412 35.23 -29.15 5.62
C PRO A 412 36.10 -28.05 4.97
N ASP A 413 35.66 -27.48 3.85
CA ASP A 413 36.34 -26.40 3.15
C ASP A 413 36.05 -24.99 3.73
N GLY A 414 35.18 -24.90 4.74
CA GLY A 414 34.79 -23.65 5.41
C GLY A 414 33.52 -22.99 4.88
N SER A 415 32.94 -23.52 3.80
CA SER A 415 31.65 -23.06 3.26
C SER A 415 30.45 -23.64 4.03
N TRP A 416 29.25 -23.23 3.62
CA TRP A 416 27.97 -23.79 4.03
C TRP A 416 27.05 -23.89 2.80
N THR A 417 26.05 -24.78 2.83
CA THR A 417 25.07 -24.91 1.74
C THR A 417 24.12 -23.70 1.68
N PRO A 418 24.02 -22.98 0.55
CA PRO A 418 23.04 -21.90 0.38
C PRO A 418 21.60 -22.41 0.29
N SER A 419 20.65 -21.62 0.82
CA SER A 419 19.22 -21.96 0.79
C SER A 419 18.37 -20.93 0.05
N TRP A 420 18.21 -19.73 0.61
CA TRP A 420 17.35 -18.66 0.04
C TRP A 420 18.14 -17.64 -0.80
N THR A 421 19.44 -17.89 -0.95
CA THR A 421 20.47 -17.11 -1.64
C THR A 421 21.27 -18.03 -2.57
N LEU A 422 21.83 -17.52 -3.67
CA LEU A 422 22.77 -18.24 -4.52
C LEU A 422 24.23 -17.98 -4.12
N SER A 423 24.48 -16.87 -3.43
CA SER A 423 25.82 -16.46 -2.99
C SER A 423 26.30 -17.25 -1.77
N GLU A 424 27.43 -17.95 -1.94
CA GLU A 424 28.24 -18.54 -0.85
C GLU A 424 28.66 -17.47 0.17
N SER A 425 28.98 -16.26 -0.31
CA SER A 425 29.41 -15.13 0.51
C SER A 425 28.29 -14.60 1.42
N SER A 426 27.04 -14.69 0.97
CA SER A 426 25.84 -14.33 1.76
C SER A 426 25.67 -15.23 2.97
N VAL A 427 25.74 -16.56 2.73
CA VAL A 427 25.60 -17.59 3.77
C VAL A 427 26.75 -17.52 4.77
N ILE A 428 28.00 -17.39 4.27
CA ILE A 428 29.18 -17.22 5.12
C ILE A 428 29.03 -15.97 5.99
N LEU A 429 28.55 -14.85 5.46
CA LEU A 429 28.29 -13.64 6.25
C LEU A 429 27.24 -13.90 7.34
N ARG A 430 26.08 -14.49 7.00
CA ARG A 430 24.98 -14.77 7.95
C ARG A 430 25.41 -15.73 9.06
N ALA A 431 26.13 -16.80 8.72
CA ALA A 431 26.68 -17.75 9.68
C ALA A 431 27.76 -17.12 10.57
N VAL A 432 28.72 -16.37 10.01
CA VAL A 432 29.75 -15.67 10.80
C VAL A 432 29.14 -14.65 11.74
N ASP A 433 28.10 -13.92 11.34
CA ASP A 433 27.41 -12.98 12.23
C ASP A 433 26.68 -13.71 13.38
N ALA A 434 26.04 -14.86 13.11
CA ALA A 434 25.40 -15.69 14.14
C ALA A 434 26.40 -16.24 15.15
N LEU A 435 27.49 -16.84 14.68
CA LEU A 435 28.55 -17.36 15.54
C LEU A 435 29.19 -16.27 16.40
N ASN A 436 29.23 -15.02 15.93
CA ASN A 436 29.74 -13.89 16.74
C ASN A 436 28.69 -13.35 17.72
N ALA A 437 27.42 -13.24 17.32
CA ALA A 437 26.32 -12.82 18.20
C ALA A 437 26.14 -13.76 19.40
N ALA A 438 26.34 -15.06 19.18
CA ALA A 438 26.22 -16.09 20.23
C ALA A 438 27.36 -16.10 21.26
N ARG A 439 28.56 -15.58 20.93
CA ARG A 439 29.77 -15.64 21.78
C ARG A 439 29.57 -15.27 23.27
N PRO A 440 28.75 -14.27 23.66
CA PRO A 440 28.61 -13.87 25.07
C PRO A 440 27.79 -14.83 25.95
N LEU A 441 27.15 -15.86 25.38
CA LEU A 441 26.18 -16.71 26.09
C LEU A 441 26.81 -17.98 26.68
N PRO A 442 26.28 -18.49 27.82
CA PRO A 442 26.75 -19.72 28.43
C PRO A 442 26.38 -20.96 27.60
N GLY A 443 27.18 -22.02 27.75
CA GLY A 443 26.95 -23.32 27.08
C GLY A 443 27.54 -23.44 25.67
N ILE A 444 28.34 -22.46 25.22
CA ILE A 444 28.82 -22.34 23.85
C ILE A 444 30.34 -22.52 23.75
N ASP A 445 30.79 -23.34 22.81
CA ASP A 445 32.21 -23.61 22.56
C ASP A 445 32.86 -22.50 21.71
N HIS A 446 33.57 -21.59 22.38
CA HIS A 446 34.32 -20.51 21.75
C HIS A 446 35.47 -20.99 20.85
N GLY A 447 36.00 -22.19 21.09
CA GLY A 447 37.05 -22.82 20.28
C GLY A 447 36.49 -23.27 18.93
N ARG A 448 35.37 -24.00 18.94
CA ARG A 448 34.62 -24.37 17.72
C ARG A 448 34.22 -23.15 16.90
N ILE A 449 33.67 -22.11 17.53
CA ILE A 449 33.33 -20.84 16.87
C ILE A 449 34.55 -20.22 16.18
N THR A 450 35.68 -20.15 16.88
CA THR A 450 36.88 -19.48 16.35
C THR A 450 37.50 -20.31 15.20
N ALA A 451 37.47 -21.64 15.29
CA ALA A 451 37.89 -22.52 14.19
C ALA A 451 36.96 -22.44 12.96
N ALA A 452 35.63 -22.35 13.17
CA ALA A 452 34.65 -22.24 12.08
C ALA A 452 34.79 -20.92 11.31
N ILE A 453 34.93 -19.80 12.03
CA ILE A 453 35.18 -18.48 11.42
C ILE A 453 36.54 -18.47 10.70
N ALA A 454 37.59 -19.08 11.27
CA ALA A 454 38.90 -19.16 10.62
C ALA A 454 38.84 -19.93 9.28
N ARG A 455 38.09 -21.05 9.22
CA ARG A 455 37.84 -21.77 7.95
C ARG A 455 37.08 -20.91 6.94
N ALA A 456 36.02 -20.23 7.37
CA ALA A 456 35.21 -19.38 6.49
C ALA A 456 36.00 -18.19 5.90
N VAL A 457 36.90 -17.60 6.70
CA VAL A 457 37.83 -16.56 6.24
C VAL A 457 38.87 -17.11 5.28
N ALA A 458 39.41 -18.30 5.55
CA ALA A 458 40.35 -18.98 4.66
C ALA A 458 39.68 -19.32 3.31
N ARG A 459 38.43 -19.78 3.32
CA ARG A 459 37.60 -20.02 2.13
C ARG A 459 37.48 -18.77 1.28
N LEU A 460 36.93 -17.69 1.83
CA LEU A 460 36.78 -16.43 1.10
C LEU A 460 38.12 -15.88 0.60
N THR A 461 39.19 -15.96 1.40
CA THR A 461 40.52 -15.50 0.98
C THR A 461 41.08 -16.34 -0.19
N ALA A 462 40.80 -17.64 -0.23
CA ALA A 462 41.24 -18.54 -1.29
C ALA A 462 40.38 -18.47 -2.57
N THR A 463 39.14 -17.96 -2.48
CA THR A 463 38.20 -17.84 -3.61
C THR A 463 38.09 -16.41 -4.18
N GLN A 464 38.87 -15.45 -3.65
CA GLN A 464 38.94 -14.10 -4.22
C GLN A 464 39.54 -14.13 -5.63
N GLN A 465 38.86 -13.53 -6.59
CA GLN A 465 39.29 -13.53 -7.99
C GLN A 465 40.39 -12.51 -8.27
N PRO A 466 41.15 -12.65 -9.38
CA PRO A 466 42.27 -11.74 -9.71
C PRO A 466 41.90 -10.26 -9.91
N ASP A 467 40.61 -9.93 -10.12
CA ASP A 467 40.11 -8.55 -10.19
C ASP A 467 39.74 -7.96 -8.81
N GLY A 468 39.88 -8.75 -7.74
CA GLY A 468 39.60 -8.39 -6.35
C GLY A 468 38.19 -8.72 -5.87
N GLY A 469 37.30 -9.22 -6.73
CA GLY A 469 35.93 -9.56 -6.36
C GLY A 469 35.69 -11.02 -5.95
N TRP A 470 34.42 -11.32 -5.72
CA TRP A 470 33.84 -12.67 -5.68
C TRP A 470 32.56 -12.70 -6.51
N GLY A 471 32.27 -13.83 -7.15
CA GLY A 471 30.95 -14.14 -7.70
C GLY A 471 30.10 -14.93 -6.68
N ARG A 472 28.86 -15.27 -7.06
CA ARG A 472 27.94 -16.08 -6.23
C ARG A 472 28.58 -17.39 -5.73
N THR A 473 29.30 -18.09 -6.62
CA THR A 473 30.19 -19.20 -6.27
C THR A 473 31.57 -18.93 -6.88
N PRO A 474 32.64 -19.65 -6.48
CA PRO A 474 33.98 -19.41 -7.02
C PRO A 474 34.10 -19.52 -8.55
N ASP A 475 33.22 -20.31 -9.18
CA ASP A 475 33.17 -20.56 -10.62
C ASP A 475 32.38 -19.51 -11.42
N HIS A 476 31.75 -18.53 -10.76
CA HIS A 476 31.00 -17.44 -11.40
C HIS A 476 31.84 -16.14 -11.45
N ASP A 477 31.67 -15.34 -12.50
CA ASP A 477 32.28 -14.00 -12.60
C ASP A 477 31.98 -13.13 -11.38
N SER A 478 32.97 -12.33 -10.96
CA SER A 478 32.83 -11.45 -9.81
C SER A 478 31.74 -10.39 -9.96
N ASP A 479 30.91 -10.23 -8.93
CA ASP A 479 29.79 -9.28 -8.87
C ASP A 479 29.80 -8.39 -7.61
N ALA A 480 29.03 -7.30 -7.64
CA ALA A 480 29.04 -6.29 -6.59
C ALA A 480 28.35 -6.72 -5.28
N LEU A 481 27.33 -7.58 -5.32
CA LEU A 481 26.62 -8.06 -4.13
C LEU A 481 27.44 -9.12 -3.41
N SER A 482 27.91 -10.14 -4.14
CA SER A 482 28.78 -11.19 -3.59
C SER A 482 30.08 -10.61 -3.02
N THR A 483 30.70 -9.65 -3.73
CA THR A 483 31.89 -8.95 -3.22
C THR A 483 31.59 -8.12 -1.97
N ALA A 484 30.44 -7.44 -1.90
CA ALA A 484 30.07 -6.67 -0.72
C ALA A 484 29.76 -7.58 0.49
N GLN A 485 29.09 -8.72 0.28
CA GLN A 485 28.86 -9.73 1.32
C GLN A 485 30.20 -10.29 1.86
N ALA A 486 31.12 -10.70 0.97
CA ALA A 486 32.45 -11.18 1.33
C ALA A 486 33.30 -10.12 2.06
N LEU A 487 33.29 -8.87 1.59
CA LEU A 487 34.05 -7.77 2.21
C LEU A 487 33.58 -7.47 3.64
N ASN A 488 32.29 -7.64 3.95
CA ASN A 488 31.80 -7.52 5.33
C ASN A 488 32.40 -8.58 6.28
N VAL A 489 32.87 -9.73 5.78
CA VAL A 489 33.60 -10.74 6.57
C VAL A 489 35.11 -10.47 6.55
N ILE A 490 35.68 -10.30 5.35
CA ILE A 490 37.12 -10.13 5.13
C ILE A 490 37.66 -8.86 5.80
N ALA A 491 36.93 -7.75 5.84
CA ALA A 491 37.37 -6.54 6.53
C ALA A 491 37.28 -6.61 8.08
N ARG A 492 36.67 -7.65 8.65
CA ARG A 492 36.64 -7.91 10.10
C ARG A 492 37.66 -8.95 10.55
N TYR A 493 37.91 -9.96 9.72
CA TYR A 493 38.69 -11.15 10.12
C TYR A 493 39.75 -11.62 9.12
N GLY A 494 39.73 -11.12 7.88
CA GLY A 494 40.62 -11.52 6.79
C GLY A 494 41.86 -10.62 6.63
N PRO A 495 42.72 -10.91 5.64
CA PRO A 495 43.95 -10.14 5.42
C PRO A 495 43.66 -8.76 4.81
N PRO A 496 44.32 -7.67 5.27
CA PRO A 496 44.03 -6.32 4.80
C PRO A 496 44.16 -6.08 3.28
N HIS A 497 45.02 -6.84 2.58
CA HIS A 497 45.17 -6.72 1.13
C HIS A 497 43.93 -7.23 0.38
N ALA A 498 43.27 -8.29 0.85
CA ALA A 498 42.04 -8.81 0.27
C ALA A 498 40.89 -7.80 0.44
N ALA A 499 40.78 -7.19 1.63
CA ALA A 499 39.82 -6.11 1.90
C ALA A 499 40.04 -4.88 1.01
N ALA A 500 41.31 -4.52 0.74
CA ALA A 500 41.67 -3.41 -0.14
C ALA A 500 41.35 -3.71 -1.61
N ALA A 501 41.66 -4.92 -2.11
CA ALA A 501 41.32 -5.35 -3.46
C ALA A 501 39.81 -5.37 -3.70
N ALA A 502 39.04 -5.91 -2.75
CA ALA A 502 37.57 -5.92 -2.77
C ALA A 502 36.96 -4.52 -2.72
N THR A 503 37.54 -3.61 -1.92
CA THR A 503 37.15 -2.19 -1.91
C THR A 503 37.40 -1.55 -3.29
N ALA A 504 38.56 -1.81 -3.90
CA ALA A 504 38.89 -1.29 -5.22
C ALA A 504 37.94 -1.83 -6.30
N TYR A 505 37.65 -3.14 -6.29
CA TYR A 505 36.64 -3.76 -7.14
C TYR A 505 35.31 -3.01 -7.02
N LEU A 506 34.74 -2.87 -5.80
CA LEU A 506 33.43 -2.25 -5.60
C LEU A 506 33.39 -0.81 -6.12
N LEU A 507 34.46 -0.03 -5.89
CA LEU A 507 34.56 1.33 -6.41
C LEU A 507 34.53 1.42 -7.94
N THR A 508 34.93 0.36 -8.68
CA THR A 508 34.77 0.29 -10.14
C THR A 508 33.38 -0.15 -10.62
N ARG A 509 32.55 -0.73 -9.75
CA ARG A 509 31.21 -1.23 -10.10
C ARG A 509 30.07 -0.27 -9.76
N GLN A 510 30.34 0.84 -9.06
CA GLN A 510 29.31 1.85 -8.81
C GLN A 510 28.99 2.64 -10.08
N ASP A 511 27.71 2.73 -10.46
CA ASP A 511 27.26 3.44 -11.66
C ASP A 511 27.14 4.96 -11.48
N GLU A 512 26.84 5.68 -12.56
CA GLU A 512 26.70 7.15 -12.56
C GLU A 512 25.56 7.65 -11.65
N ALA A 513 24.56 6.82 -11.36
CA ALA A 513 23.46 7.11 -10.44
C ALA A 513 23.78 6.74 -8.99
N GLY A 514 24.97 6.18 -8.72
CA GLY A 514 25.43 5.78 -7.40
C GLY A 514 25.02 4.37 -6.98
N CYS A 515 24.45 3.57 -7.89
CA CYS A 515 23.97 2.21 -7.63
C CYS A 515 25.11 1.19 -7.75
N PHE A 516 24.93 0.00 -7.16
CA PHE A 516 25.81 -1.16 -7.34
C PHE A 516 25.06 -2.29 -8.06
N PRO A 517 25.10 -2.38 -9.40
CA PRO A 517 24.42 -3.46 -10.13
C PRO A 517 25.02 -4.84 -9.81
N ALA A 518 24.15 -5.82 -9.58
CA ALA A 518 24.50 -7.23 -9.33
C ALA A 518 23.52 -8.16 -10.07
N PRO A 519 23.89 -9.43 -10.34
CA PRO A 519 22.98 -10.42 -10.89
C PRO A 519 22.08 -11.01 -9.78
N PRO A 520 20.88 -11.53 -10.07
CA PRO A 520 19.89 -11.83 -9.04
C PRO A 520 20.32 -12.91 -8.02
N ASP A 521 20.25 -12.66 -6.71
CA ASP A 521 20.81 -13.55 -5.68
C ASP A 521 19.77 -14.38 -4.92
N GLN A 522 18.57 -13.84 -4.68
CA GLN A 522 17.52 -14.54 -3.91
C GLN A 522 16.88 -15.65 -4.76
N VAL A 523 16.31 -16.70 -4.14
CA VAL A 523 15.66 -17.81 -4.87
C VAL A 523 14.27 -18.16 -4.38
N GLY A 524 13.28 -18.16 -5.28
CA GLY A 524 11.86 -18.31 -4.96
C GLY A 524 10.96 -18.55 -6.18
N PRO A 525 10.13 -19.62 -6.20
CA PRO A 525 10.27 -20.83 -5.39
C PRO A 525 11.63 -21.51 -5.64
N ARG A 526 12.33 -21.95 -4.58
CA ARG A 526 13.70 -22.50 -4.67
C ARG A 526 13.80 -23.67 -5.67
N PRO A 527 14.63 -23.58 -6.75
CA PRO A 527 15.82 -22.74 -6.88
C PRO A 527 15.72 -21.54 -7.85
N LEU A 528 14.53 -21.05 -8.21
CA LEU A 528 14.38 -20.04 -9.27
C LEU A 528 14.83 -18.62 -8.82
N PRO A 529 15.81 -17.97 -9.48
CA PRO A 529 16.36 -16.70 -9.01
C PRO A 529 15.37 -15.52 -9.12
N PHE A 530 15.52 -14.55 -8.22
CA PHE A 530 14.89 -13.23 -8.22
C PHE A 530 15.73 -12.23 -7.41
N ASP A 531 15.42 -10.94 -7.49
CA ASP A 531 16.12 -9.91 -6.76
C ASP A 531 15.32 -8.61 -6.60
N PHE A 532 15.64 -7.90 -5.52
CA PHE A 532 15.40 -6.47 -5.35
C PHE A 532 16.74 -5.74 -5.48
N PRO A 533 17.00 -4.98 -6.56
CA PRO A 533 18.28 -4.32 -6.85
C PRO A 533 18.88 -3.48 -5.70
N VAL A 534 18.05 -2.95 -4.79
CA VAL A 534 18.50 -2.20 -3.61
C VAL A 534 19.37 -3.04 -2.65
N LEU A 535 19.30 -4.38 -2.69
CA LEU A 535 20.08 -5.23 -1.79
C LEU A 535 21.59 -5.10 -2.00
N ALA A 536 22.04 -4.98 -3.25
CA ALA A 536 23.44 -4.72 -3.58
C ALA A 536 23.90 -3.36 -3.03
N ASP A 537 23.03 -2.33 -3.09
CA ASP A 537 23.31 -1.02 -2.48
C ASP A 537 23.40 -1.09 -0.95
N LEU A 538 22.54 -1.86 -0.29
CA LEU A 538 22.54 -2.04 1.16
C LEU A 538 23.78 -2.79 1.66
N HIS A 539 24.15 -3.89 0.98
CA HIS A 539 25.37 -4.63 1.30
C HIS A 539 26.63 -3.80 1.00
N ALA A 540 26.65 -3.02 -0.09
CA ALA A 540 27.74 -2.09 -0.39
C ALA A 540 27.84 -0.96 0.66
N LEU A 541 26.72 -0.43 1.14
CA LEU A 541 26.70 0.58 2.22
C LEU A 541 27.27 0.02 3.53
N ALA A 542 26.96 -1.23 3.85
CA ALA A 542 27.57 -1.94 4.97
C ALA A 542 29.08 -2.12 4.75
N ALA A 543 29.49 -2.65 3.59
CA ALA A 543 30.89 -2.97 3.29
C ALA A 543 31.81 -1.73 3.31
N LEU A 544 31.41 -0.63 2.65
CA LEU A 544 32.17 0.61 2.55
C LEU A 544 32.39 1.32 3.91
N ARG A 545 31.69 0.91 4.98
CA ARG A 545 31.98 1.34 6.37
C ARG A 545 33.40 0.97 6.79
N HIS A 546 33.86 -0.20 6.38
CA HIS A 546 35.10 -0.81 6.85
C HIS A 546 36.32 -0.38 6.02
N SER A 547 36.10 0.12 4.81
CA SER A 547 37.10 0.56 3.82
C SER A 547 37.86 1.86 4.15
N ARG A 548 38.12 2.19 5.42
CA ARG A 548 38.73 3.48 5.80
C ARG A 548 40.23 3.55 5.50
N LEU A 549 40.61 4.42 4.56
CA LEU A 549 41.94 5.04 4.53
C LEU A 549 41.98 6.19 5.58
N PRO A 550 43.14 6.46 6.22
CA PRO A 550 43.22 7.45 7.30
C PRO A 550 43.40 8.89 6.78
N VAL A 551 42.48 9.79 7.14
CA VAL A 551 42.56 11.25 6.87
C VAL A 551 42.10 12.05 8.11
N PRO A 552 42.73 13.20 8.47
CA PRO A 552 42.44 13.90 9.73
C PRO A 552 41.11 14.67 9.77
N ALA A 553 40.62 14.96 10.99
CA ALA A 553 39.34 15.62 11.24
C ALA A 553 39.41 17.16 11.21
N ALA A 554 38.34 17.80 10.68
CA ALA A 554 38.15 19.25 10.69
C ALA A 554 37.05 19.68 11.70
N ARG A 555 37.21 20.86 12.32
CA ARG A 555 36.30 21.37 13.36
C ARG A 555 35.04 22.01 12.75
N ARG A 556 33.87 21.74 13.35
CA ARG A 556 32.65 22.56 13.16
C ARG A 556 32.64 23.75 14.14
N THR A 557 32.08 24.87 13.72
CA THR A 557 31.60 25.95 14.60
C THR A 557 30.11 26.17 14.37
N PRO A 558 29.31 26.53 15.40
CA PRO A 558 27.90 26.86 15.25
C PRO A 558 27.66 28.37 15.18
N ARG A 559 26.56 28.80 14.55
CA ARG A 559 25.91 30.07 14.89
C ARG A 559 24.39 29.97 14.76
N ARG A 560 23.69 30.77 15.56
CA ARG A 560 22.24 30.83 15.71
C ARG A 560 21.83 32.29 15.84
N THR A 561 20.76 32.71 15.17
CA THR A 561 19.78 33.73 15.61
C THR A 561 18.66 33.80 14.57
N ALA A 562 17.41 33.89 15.03
CA ALA A 562 16.26 33.96 14.14
C ALA A 562 16.05 35.37 13.57
N ALA A 563 15.59 35.41 12.32
CA ALA A 563 14.72 36.43 11.77
C ALA A 563 13.55 35.69 11.12
N ASN A 564 12.36 36.31 11.00
CA ASN A 564 11.25 35.66 10.33
C ASN A 564 11.67 35.25 8.91
N PRO A 565 11.41 34.01 8.46
CA PRO A 565 11.78 33.59 7.12
C PRO A 565 10.98 34.41 6.09
N THR A 566 11.69 35.16 5.25
CA THR A 566 11.13 35.89 4.08
C THR A 566 11.64 35.31 2.75
N SER A 567 12.24 34.12 2.79
CA SER A 567 12.70 33.37 1.63
C SER A 567 12.50 31.87 1.86
N TRP A 568 12.33 31.10 0.78
CA TRP A 568 12.05 29.67 0.87
C TRP A 568 13.14 28.90 1.62
N SER A 569 14.41 29.21 1.39
CA SER A 569 15.53 28.56 2.09
C SER A 569 15.61 28.93 3.58
N ALA A 570 15.02 30.05 4.00
CA ALA A 570 14.90 30.39 5.42
C ALA A 570 13.78 29.56 6.09
N LEU A 571 12.64 29.34 5.41
CA LEU A 571 11.58 28.43 5.88
C LEU A 571 12.08 26.98 5.95
N GLU A 572 12.76 26.52 4.89
CA GLU A 572 13.44 25.21 4.82
C GLU A 572 14.49 25.02 5.92
N SER A 573 14.96 26.11 6.55
CA SER A 573 15.88 26.09 7.68
C SER A 573 15.22 26.29 9.05
N SER A 574 13.92 26.66 9.11
CA SER A 574 13.19 26.84 10.37
C SER A 574 12.26 25.67 10.71
N ILE A 575 11.76 24.94 9.70
CA ILE A 575 10.99 23.71 9.90
C ILE A 575 11.88 22.47 10.12
N ARG A 576 11.35 21.46 10.82
CA ARG A 576 11.98 20.13 11.01
C ARG A 576 11.56 19.12 9.94
N GLY A 577 10.43 19.39 9.27
CA GLY A 577 9.87 18.63 8.17
C GLY A 577 10.52 18.91 6.81
N VAL A 578 9.77 18.73 5.72
CA VAL A 578 10.29 18.81 4.35
C VAL A 578 9.61 19.93 3.57
N LEU A 579 10.41 20.81 2.96
CA LEU A 579 9.94 21.77 1.95
C LEU A 579 10.34 21.27 0.55
N LEU A 580 9.35 21.09 -0.33
CA LEU A 580 9.55 20.75 -1.73
C LEU A 580 9.25 21.95 -2.65
N ARG A 581 10.10 22.15 -3.66
CA ARG A 581 10.08 23.24 -4.65
C ARG A 581 10.24 22.67 -6.06
N PRO A 582 9.86 23.39 -7.14
CA PRO A 582 9.86 22.89 -8.52
C PRO A 582 11.16 22.22 -9.03
N GLU A 583 12.31 22.60 -8.48
CA GLU A 583 13.63 22.06 -8.79
C GLU A 583 13.95 20.69 -8.13
N GLN A 584 13.15 20.23 -7.17
CA GLN A 584 13.36 18.95 -6.48
C GLN A 584 12.48 17.85 -7.10
N ALA A 585 13.08 16.70 -7.45
CA ALA A 585 12.41 15.63 -8.20
C ALA A 585 11.06 15.13 -7.61
N ALA A 586 10.89 15.18 -6.28
CA ALA A 586 9.66 14.77 -5.60
C ALA A 586 8.48 15.75 -5.77
N TYR A 587 8.74 16.99 -6.17
CA TYR A 587 7.70 18.04 -6.28
C TYR A 587 6.63 17.73 -7.32
N GLU A 588 6.99 17.15 -8.48
CA GLU A 588 6.03 16.84 -9.55
C GLU A 588 4.91 15.89 -9.12
N GLN A 589 5.19 15.01 -8.14
CA GLN A 589 4.23 14.10 -7.55
C GLN A 589 3.51 14.75 -6.34
N ALA A 590 4.24 15.49 -5.50
CA ALA A 590 3.69 16.16 -4.31
C ALA A 590 2.58 17.18 -4.64
N ARG A 591 2.65 17.86 -5.78
CA ARG A 591 1.63 18.83 -6.20
C ARG A 591 0.29 18.19 -6.63
N LEU A 592 0.26 16.90 -6.92
CA LEU A 592 -0.90 16.21 -7.51
C LEU A 592 -1.99 15.92 -6.46
N LEU A 593 -3.25 16.21 -6.80
CA LEU A 593 -4.44 15.90 -5.97
C LEU A 593 -5.02 14.52 -6.31
N VAL A 594 -6.12 14.10 -5.69
CA VAL A 594 -6.83 12.88 -6.12
C VAL A 594 -7.52 13.10 -7.46
N ASN A 595 -8.15 14.26 -7.66
CA ASN A 595 -8.79 14.64 -8.92
C ASN A 595 -7.76 15.17 -9.94
N GLN A 596 -7.58 14.47 -11.08
CA GLN A 596 -6.63 14.86 -12.14
C GLN A 596 -6.99 16.19 -12.84
N ARG A 597 -8.21 16.70 -12.67
CA ARG A 597 -8.69 17.98 -13.24
C ARG A 597 -7.77 19.17 -12.88
N PHE A 598 -7.02 19.07 -11.78
CA PHE A 598 -6.18 20.13 -11.23
C PHE A 598 -4.66 19.92 -11.43
N ASP A 599 -4.26 18.91 -12.21
CA ASP A 599 -2.85 18.54 -12.43
C ASP A 599 -2.03 19.54 -13.25
N THR A 600 -2.65 20.64 -13.71
CA THR A 600 -1.96 21.80 -14.27
C THR A 600 -1.46 22.78 -13.19
N ILE A 601 -1.98 22.71 -11.96
CA ILE A 601 -1.62 23.64 -10.88
C ILE A 601 -0.22 23.31 -10.33
N ARG A 602 0.54 24.38 -10.06
CA ARG A 602 1.96 24.34 -9.68
C ARG A 602 2.21 25.32 -8.53
N PRO A 603 2.23 24.84 -7.28
CA PRO A 603 2.65 25.64 -6.12
C PRO A 603 4.08 26.17 -6.26
N GLN A 604 4.39 27.27 -5.56
CA GLN A 604 5.79 27.71 -5.41
C GLN A 604 6.56 26.81 -4.44
N ALA A 605 5.88 26.28 -3.42
CA ALA A 605 6.42 25.23 -2.55
C ALA A 605 5.33 24.37 -1.91
N ILE A 606 5.73 23.23 -1.36
CA ILE A 606 4.89 22.27 -0.65
C ILE A 606 5.61 21.89 0.65
N ALA A 607 5.02 22.18 1.80
CA ALA A 607 5.56 21.84 3.11
C ALA A 607 4.86 20.62 3.72
N TYR A 608 5.66 19.66 4.18
CA TYR A 608 5.25 18.51 4.99
C TYR A 608 5.77 18.72 6.43
N PRO A 609 4.94 19.21 7.37
CA PRO A 609 5.39 19.55 8.72
C PRO A 609 5.63 18.29 9.56
N ALA A 610 6.70 18.28 10.36
CA ALA A 610 6.98 17.19 11.29
C ALA A 610 6.16 17.29 12.60
N ASP A 611 5.67 18.48 12.94
CA ASP A 611 4.83 18.75 14.12
C ASP A 611 3.97 20.03 13.95
N THR A 612 3.24 20.40 15.01
CA THR A 612 2.46 21.64 15.10
C THR A 612 3.34 22.91 15.07
N GLY A 613 4.63 22.83 15.44
CA GLY A 613 5.57 23.96 15.38
C GLY A 613 5.94 24.33 13.94
N ASP A 614 6.21 23.33 13.10
CA ASP A 614 6.41 23.52 11.66
C ASP A 614 5.18 24.13 10.97
N VAL A 615 3.97 23.77 11.44
CA VAL A 615 2.72 24.39 10.99
C VAL A 615 2.67 25.88 11.37
N VAL A 616 3.04 26.24 12.59
CA VAL A 616 3.14 27.65 13.03
C VAL A 616 4.14 28.42 12.18
N GLU A 617 5.32 27.85 11.89
CA GLU A 617 6.32 28.46 10.99
C GLU A 617 5.77 28.66 9.57
N CYS A 618 5.08 27.68 9.00
CA CYS A 618 4.47 27.80 7.67
C CYS A 618 3.36 28.86 7.62
N VAL A 619 2.51 28.95 8.64
CA VAL A 619 1.45 29.98 8.77
C VAL A 619 2.07 31.37 8.93
N ASN A 620 3.08 31.51 9.79
CA ASN A 620 3.82 32.77 9.98
C ASN A 620 4.53 33.21 8.68
N PHE A 621 5.16 32.28 7.96
CA PHE A 621 5.82 32.53 6.67
C PHE A 621 4.83 33.00 5.60
N ALA A 622 3.69 32.32 5.45
CA ALA A 622 2.68 32.67 4.47
C ALA A 622 2.12 34.08 4.71
N ARG A 623 1.80 34.40 5.98
CA ARG A 623 1.32 35.71 6.41
C ARG A 623 2.37 36.81 6.18
N ALA A 624 3.62 36.57 6.58
CA ALA A 624 4.71 37.55 6.44
C ALA A 624 5.09 37.81 4.98
N SER A 625 5.09 36.76 4.15
CA SER A 625 5.45 36.83 2.72
C SER A 625 4.26 37.18 1.81
N ARG A 626 3.03 37.26 2.35
CA ARG A 626 1.77 37.51 1.64
C ARG A 626 1.54 36.58 0.45
N ILE A 627 1.89 35.31 0.60
CA ILE A 627 1.64 34.27 -0.42
C ILE A 627 0.34 33.52 -0.13
N PRO A 628 -0.38 33.02 -1.16
CA PRO A 628 -1.52 32.13 -0.95
C PRO A 628 -1.13 30.87 -0.17
N LEU A 629 -1.96 30.47 0.81
CA LEU A 629 -1.78 29.27 1.61
C LEU A 629 -2.92 28.29 1.36
N ALA A 630 -2.62 27.17 0.70
CA ALA A 630 -3.58 26.09 0.48
C ALA A 630 -3.32 24.95 1.48
N LEU A 631 -4.36 24.46 2.16
CA LEU A 631 -4.24 23.39 3.15
C LEU A 631 -4.61 22.03 2.56
N ARG A 632 -3.81 21.01 2.87
CA ARG A 632 -3.95 19.66 2.31
C ARG A 632 -3.80 18.60 3.40
N SER A 633 -4.62 17.55 3.32
CA SER A 633 -4.49 16.32 4.11
C SER A 633 -4.76 15.10 3.25
N GLY A 634 -5.98 14.95 2.71
CA GLY A 634 -6.31 13.85 1.80
C GLY A 634 -6.05 14.13 0.32
N GLY A 635 -5.96 15.40 -0.09
CA GLY A 635 -5.95 15.79 -1.50
C GLY A 635 -7.29 15.54 -2.24
N HIS A 636 -8.36 15.26 -1.49
CA HIS A 636 -9.68 14.81 -1.97
C HIS A 636 -10.67 15.94 -2.28
N SER A 637 -10.24 17.21 -2.35
CA SER A 637 -11.14 18.33 -2.66
C SER A 637 -11.69 18.21 -4.09
N TYR A 638 -13.02 18.06 -4.23
CA TYR A 638 -13.70 17.97 -5.54
C TYR A 638 -13.47 19.23 -6.39
N ALA A 639 -13.40 20.38 -5.72
CA ALA A 639 -13.12 21.70 -6.28
C ALA A 639 -11.61 22.03 -6.45
N GLY A 640 -10.71 21.14 -5.98
CA GLY A 640 -9.27 21.31 -6.11
C GLY A 640 -8.61 22.24 -5.07
N TYR A 641 -9.34 22.75 -4.08
CA TYR A 641 -8.87 23.80 -3.15
C TYR A 641 -7.81 23.34 -2.14
N SER A 642 -7.39 22.07 -2.19
CA SER A 642 -6.21 21.56 -1.48
C SER A 642 -4.89 21.73 -2.26
N THR A 643 -4.86 22.58 -3.28
CA THR A 643 -3.63 23.05 -3.96
C THR A 643 -3.78 24.52 -4.37
N GLY A 644 -2.70 25.17 -4.81
CA GLY A 644 -2.71 26.59 -5.19
C GLY A 644 -1.40 27.03 -5.84
N THR A 645 -1.22 28.35 -6.01
CA THR A 645 -0.03 28.96 -6.63
C THR A 645 1.02 29.46 -5.65
N GLY A 646 0.73 29.43 -4.34
CA GLY A 646 1.64 29.84 -3.26
C GLY A 646 2.27 28.63 -2.55
N LEU A 647 2.11 28.56 -1.24
CA LEU A 647 2.51 27.43 -0.40
C LEU A 647 1.34 26.45 -0.24
N VAL A 648 1.57 25.17 -0.50
CA VAL A 648 0.70 24.09 -0.02
C VAL A 648 1.26 23.58 1.30
N LEU A 649 0.44 23.54 2.35
CA LEU A 649 0.78 22.91 3.62
C LEU A 649 0.05 21.57 3.69
N ASP A 650 0.78 20.48 3.43
CA ASP A 650 0.25 19.11 3.45
C ASP A 650 0.53 18.47 4.81
N VAL A 651 -0.47 18.49 5.69
CA VAL A 651 -0.39 17.90 7.03
C VAL A 651 -0.40 16.37 7.02
N GLY A 652 -0.29 15.71 5.85
CA GLY A 652 -0.24 14.26 5.69
C GLY A 652 0.85 13.54 6.49
N SER A 653 1.89 14.24 6.95
CA SER A 653 2.92 13.75 7.87
C SER A 653 2.50 13.75 9.35
N LEU A 654 1.46 14.50 9.73
CA LEU A 654 0.86 14.48 11.07
C LEU A 654 -0.13 13.31 11.18
N ASN A 655 0.35 12.07 11.03
CA ASN A 655 -0.48 10.87 10.82
C ASN A 655 -0.47 9.88 12.00
N THR A 656 -0.22 10.35 13.23
CA THR A 656 -0.24 9.51 14.44
C THR A 656 -1.67 9.13 14.85
N CYS A 657 -1.86 7.88 15.28
CA CYS A 657 -3.10 7.37 15.88
C CYS A 657 -2.85 6.93 17.33
N ALA A 658 -3.73 7.29 18.26
CA ALA A 658 -3.78 6.74 19.61
C ALA A 658 -5.24 6.51 20.01
N VAL A 659 -5.59 5.29 20.43
CA VAL A 659 -6.97 4.89 20.76
C VAL A 659 -6.98 4.13 22.09
N GLY A 660 -7.93 4.45 22.97
CA GLY A 660 -8.11 3.76 24.25
C GLY A 660 -9.02 4.52 25.22
N GLY A 661 -9.60 3.82 26.19
CA GLY A 661 -10.41 4.44 27.24
C GLY A 661 -11.65 5.18 26.75
N GLY A 662 -12.29 4.70 25.67
CA GLY A 662 -13.45 5.34 25.04
C GLY A 662 -13.11 6.60 24.21
N ARG A 663 -11.83 6.84 23.90
CA ARG A 663 -11.37 8.02 23.16
C ARG A 663 -10.39 7.65 22.05
N ALA A 664 -10.36 8.45 20.99
CA ALA A 664 -9.40 8.34 19.91
C ALA A 664 -8.79 9.71 19.56
N LEU A 665 -7.47 9.82 19.60
CA LEU A 665 -6.70 10.99 19.19
C LEU A 665 -6.00 10.68 17.86
N PHE A 666 -6.32 11.46 16.84
CA PHE A 666 -5.75 11.33 15.51
C PHE A 666 -5.07 12.63 15.08
N GLY A 667 -3.88 12.53 14.49
CA GLY A 667 -3.27 13.64 13.77
C GLY A 667 -4.06 13.97 12.49
N SER A 668 -4.06 15.22 12.05
CA SER A 668 -4.87 15.67 10.91
C SER A 668 -4.45 15.11 9.54
N GLY A 669 -3.27 14.49 9.47
CA GLY A 669 -2.77 13.74 8.31
C GLY A 669 -3.32 12.32 8.18
N VAL A 670 -3.93 11.75 9.23
CA VAL A 670 -4.48 10.38 9.24
C VAL A 670 -5.49 10.17 8.11
N LYS A 671 -5.49 8.97 7.51
CA LYS A 671 -6.45 8.58 6.45
C LYS A 671 -7.59 7.70 6.99
N GLY A 672 -8.72 7.64 6.28
CA GLY A 672 -9.91 6.87 6.69
C GLY A 672 -9.61 5.44 7.13
N LEU A 673 -9.01 4.61 6.26
CA LEU A 673 -8.69 3.22 6.59
C LEU A 673 -7.67 3.10 7.75
N GLN A 674 -6.71 4.01 7.84
CA GLN A 674 -5.73 4.05 8.93
C GLN A 674 -6.41 4.30 10.29
N ALA A 675 -7.43 5.15 10.33
CA ALA A 675 -8.23 5.37 11.54
C ALA A 675 -9.09 4.13 11.87
N HIS A 676 -9.77 3.54 10.87
CA HIS A 676 -10.62 2.36 11.09
C HIS A 676 -9.84 1.13 11.61
N LEU A 677 -8.62 0.89 11.11
CA LEU A 677 -7.76 -0.18 11.62
C LEU A 677 -7.31 0.09 13.07
N ALA A 678 -6.89 1.32 13.38
CA ALA A 678 -6.47 1.70 14.74
C ALA A 678 -7.62 1.63 15.76
N LEU A 679 -8.85 1.93 15.34
CA LEU A 679 -10.08 1.75 16.13
C LEU A 679 -10.35 0.27 16.40
N ALA A 680 -10.32 -0.57 15.36
CA ALA A 680 -10.57 -2.00 15.46
C ALA A 680 -9.60 -2.72 16.42
N THR A 681 -8.29 -2.41 16.34
CA THR A 681 -7.27 -2.98 17.25
C THR A 681 -7.54 -2.64 18.72
N ALA A 682 -8.24 -1.54 19.01
CA ALA A 682 -8.62 -1.13 20.36
C ALA A 682 -10.04 -1.58 20.79
N GLY A 683 -10.77 -2.32 19.94
CA GLY A 683 -12.17 -2.67 20.19
C GLY A 683 -13.13 -1.48 20.12
N ALA A 684 -12.75 -0.41 19.43
CA ALA A 684 -13.48 0.86 19.34
C ALA A 684 -14.07 1.10 17.93
N GLY A 685 -15.07 1.99 17.82
CA GLY A 685 -15.70 2.37 16.56
C GLY A 685 -16.04 3.86 16.48
N LEU A 686 -16.08 4.38 15.25
CA LEU A 686 -16.51 5.75 14.90
C LEU A 686 -17.18 5.81 13.51
N PRO A 687 -18.09 6.77 13.27
CA PRO A 687 -18.69 7.03 11.95
C PRO A 687 -17.77 7.89 11.07
N LEU A 688 -16.60 7.36 10.69
CA LEU A 688 -15.63 8.07 9.82
C LEU A 688 -15.85 7.80 8.31
N GLY A 689 -15.17 8.58 7.46
CA GLY A 689 -15.40 8.57 6.01
C GLY A 689 -15.02 7.27 5.31
N ARG A 690 -16.01 6.65 4.63
CA ARG A 690 -15.92 5.36 3.90
C ARG A 690 -14.74 5.19 2.95
N CYS A 691 -14.24 6.29 2.37
CA CYS A 691 -13.17 6.26 1.38
C CYS A 691 -11.82 5.97 2.07
N PRO A 692 -11.10 4.88 1.72
CA PRO A 692 -9.90 4.47 2.44
C PRO A 692 -8.80 5.55 2.56
N THR A 693 -8.59 6.33 1.50
CA THR A 693 -7.52 7.34 1.39
C THR A 693 -7.97 8.76 1.75
N ILE A 694 -9.23 8.96 2.18
CA ILE A 694 -9.72 10.29 2.53
C ILE A 694 -8.98 10.83 3.75
N GLY A 695 -8.61 12.12 3.72
CA GLY A 695 -7.96 12.77 4.86
C GLY A 695 -8.98 13.03 5.96
N LEU A 696 -8.76 12.44 7.13
CA LEU A 696 -9.70 12.43 8.25
C LEU A 696 -10.19 13.85 8.60
N ALA A 697 -9.26 14.79 8.73
CA ALA A 697 -9.60 16.18 9.03
C ALA A 697 -10.48 16.83 7.94
N GLY A 698 -10.23 16.57 6.67
CA GLY A 698 -11.03 17.14 5.58
C GLY A 698 -12.49 16.70 5.65
N VAL A 699 -12.72 15.39 5.77
CA VAL A 699 -14.09 14.84 5.79
C VAL A 699 -14.85 15.22 7.06
N THR A 700 -14.20 15.15 8.24
CA THR A 700 -14.83 15.49 9.53
C THR A 700 -15.18 16.98 9.64
N LEU A 701 -14.33 17.89 9.16
CA LEU A 701 -14.60 19.33 9.25
C LEU A 701 -15.77 19.78 8.35
N GLY A 702 -16.12 19.01 7.32
CA GLY A 702 -17.35 19.17 6.54
C GLY A 702 -18.58 18.40 7.09
N GLY A 703 -18.49 17.86 8.30
CA GLY A 703 -19.53 17.03 8.94
C GLY A 703 -19.13 15.56 8.97
N GLY A 704 -19.06 14.95 7.78
CA GLY A 704 -18.50 13.61 7.56
C GLY A 704 -19.54 12.49 7.57
N LEU A 705 -19.87 12.02 6.35
CA LEU A 705 -20.74 10.86 6.10
C LEU A 705 -19.92 9.56 6.09
N SER A 706 -20.56 8.47 6.50
CA SER A 706 -19.93 7.20 6.88
C SER A 706 -20.88 6.00 6.68
N ALA A 707 -20.35 4.78 6.81
CA ALA A 707 -21.15 3.55 6.82
C ALA A 707 -22.03 3.38 8.09
N PHE A 708 -21.98 4.33 9.04
CA PHE A 708 -22.73 4.30 10.30
C PHE A 708 -23.47 5.62 10.58
N THR A 709 -23.66 6.48 9.57
CA THR A 709 -24.20 7.82 9.76
C THR A 709 -25.59 7.82 10.40
N ARG A 710 -26.47 6.87 10.03
CA ARG A 710 -27.77 6.74 10.70
C ARG A 710 -27.67 6.14 12.10
N ALA A 711 -26.67 5.30 12.37
CA ALA A 711 -26.54 4.59 13.63
C ALA A 711 -25.98 5.47 14.75
N TRP A 712 -24.92 6.23 14.45
CA TRP A 712 -24.13 6.98 15.45
C TRP A 712 -24.09 8.50 15.19
N GLY A 713 -24.34 8.95 13.95
CA GLY A 713 -24.36 10.36 13.57
C GLY A 713 -23.20 10.73 12.63
N LEU A 714 -22.92 12.03 12.51
CA LEU A 714 -21.83 12.54 11.66
C LEU A 714 -20.47 12.38 12.36
N ALA A 715 -19.37 12.28 11.59
CA ALA A 715 -18.02 12.22 12.17
C ALA A 715 -17.73 13.40 13.12
N CYS A 716 -18.23 14.60 12.82
CA CYS A 716 -18.06 15.78 13.67
C CYS A 716 -18.86 15.71 14.99
N ASP A 717 -19.90 14.88 15.09
CA ASP A 717 -20.75 14.81 16.27
C ASP A 717 -20.08 14.09 17.45
N HIS A 718 -19.05 13.29 17.17
CA HIS A 718 -18.20 12.58 18.14
C HIS A 718 -16.97 13.38 18.61
N LEU A 719 -16.73 14.59 18.08
CA LEU A 719 -15.57 15.40 18.47
C LEU A 719 -15.69 15.90 19.92
N SER A 720 -14.58 15.79 20.65
CA SER A 720 -14.42 16.23 22.05
C SER A 720 -13.31 17.28 22.22
N ALA A 721 -12.33 17.30 21.32
CA ALA A 721 -11.34 18.37 21.20
C ALA A 721 -10.79 18.49 19.76
N ILE A 722 -10.27 19.67 19.42
CA ILE A 722 -9.51 19.92 18.19
C ILE A 722 -8.28 20.76 18.54
N GLU A 723 -7.09 20.39 18.04
CA GLU A 723 -5.93 21.28 18.03
C GLU A 723 -5.83 21.99 16.68
N ILE A 724 -5.70 23.32 16.71
CA ILE A 724 -5.71 24.18 15.52
C ILE A 724 -4.73 25.34 15.65
N VAL A 725 -4.07 25.69 14.54
CA VAL A 725 -3.25 26.90 14.40
C VAL A 725 -4.05 27.98 13.68
N THR A 726 -4.39 29.07 14.36
CA THR A 726 -5.16 30.22 13.82
C THR A 726 -4.27 31.22 13.06
N ALA A 727 -4.87 32.21 12.38
CA ALA A 727 -4.14 33.10 11.47
C ALA A 727 -3.15 34.05 12.17
N ASP A 728 -3.35 34.27 13.48
CA ASP A 728 -2.40 34.90 14.39
C ASP A 728 -1.12 34.05 14.64
N GLY A 729 -1.10 32.79 14.19
CA GLY A 729 -0.01 31.84 14.42
C GLY A 729 -0.04 31.18 15.79
N ARG A 730 -1.14 31.32 16.55
CA ARG A 730 -1.31 30.67 17.86
C ARG A 730 -1.84 29.25 17.70
N ILE A 731 -1.29 28.33 18.48
CA ILE A 731 -1.86 27.00 18.72
C ILE A 731 -3.00 27.15 19.72
N ARG A 732 -4.16 26.56 19.43
CA ARG A 732 -5.34 26.50 20.30
C ARG A 732 -5.81 25.06 20.44
N ARG A 733 -6.30 24.68 21.62
CA ARG A 733 -7.10 23.47 21.82
C ARG A 733 -8.54 23.89 22.11
N VAL A 734 -9.44 23.57 21.20
CA VAL A 734 -10.85 24.00 21.26
C VAL A 734 -11.77 22.83 21.57
N HIS A 735 -12.87 23.11 22.25
CA HIS A 735 -13.74 22.12 22.91
C HIS A 735 -15.22 22.54 22.80
N PRO A 736 -16.18 21.59 22.90
CA PRO A 736 -17.62 21.87 22.79
C PRO A 736 -18.24 22.59 24.02
N ASP A 737 -17.49 22.78 25.10
CA ASP A 737 -17.98 23.46 26.31
C ASP A 737 -18.33 24.93 26.02
N ALA A 738 -19.60 25.30 26.22
CA ALA A 738 -20.11 26.64 25.99
C ALA A 738 -19.53 27.72 26.94
N ALA A 739 -18.85 27.32 28.03
CA ALA A 739 -18.08 28.24 28.88
C ALA A 739 -16.67 28.55 28.31
N SER A 740 -16.22 27.84 27.27
CA SER A 740 -14.93 28.07 26.63
C SER A 740 -14.94 29.34 25.75
N PRO A 741 -13.91 30.21 25.82
CA PRO A 741 -13.83 31.39 24.95
C PRO A 741 -13.65 31.03 23.46
N ASP A 742 -13.24 29.80 23.14
CA ASP A 742 -13.12 29.30 21.77
C ASP A 742 -14.24 28.28 21.39
N ALA A 743 -15.34 28.22 22.14
CA ALA A 743 -16.48 27.34 21.85
C ALA A 743 -17.12 27.59 20.48
N ASP A 744 -17.19 28.86 20.06
CA ASP A 744 -17.68 29.26 18.74
C ASP A 744 -16.79 28.70 17.62
N LEU A 745 -15.46 28.71 17.79
CA LEU A 745 -14.53 28.12 16.84
C LEU A 745 -14.71 26.59 16.74
N PHE A 746 -14.93 25.90 17.86
CA PHE A 746 -15.28 24.47 17.83
C PHE A 746 -16.58 24.21 17.04
N TRP A 747 -17.64 24.99 17.31
CA TRP A 747 -18.91 24.89 16.59
C TRP A 747 -18.75 25.08 15.07
N ALA A 748 -17.91 26.04 14.66
CA ALA A 748 -17.65 26.34 13.25
C ALA A 748 -16.84 25.24 12.54
N LEU A 749 -15.93 24.58 13.25
CA LEU A 749 -15.15 23.46 12.73
C LEU A 749 -16.00 22.19 12.52
N CYS A 750 -17.11 22.02 13.25
CA CYS A 750 -18.03 20.88 13.11
C CYS A 750 -19.04 21.06 11.95
N GLY A 751 -18.55 21.18 10.71
CA GLY A 751 -19.37 21.26 9.50
C GLY A 751 -19.10 22.46 8.60
N GLY A 752 -18.26 23.41 9.03
CA GLY A 752 -17.91 24.61 8.26
C GLY A 752 -16.91 24.38 7.13
N GLY A 753 -16.45 23.15 6.91
CA GLY A 753 -15.45 22.79 5.92
C GLY A 753 -14.01 23.05 6.38
N GLY A 754 -13.08 22.22 5.89
CA GLY A 754 -11.65 22.39 6.17
C GLY A 754 -11.08 23.68 5.55
N GLY A 755 -10.12 24.30 6.23
CA GLY A 755 -9.40 25.47 5.70
C GLY A 755 -10.12 26.82 5.81
N ASN A 756 -11.23 26.92 6.55
CA ASN A 756 -11.91 28.21 6.76
C ASN A 756 -11.39 29.01 7.97
N PHE A 757 -10.84 28.37 9.01
CA PHE A 757 -10.54 29.04 10.29
C PHE A 757 -9.10 28.80 10.84
N GLY A 758 -8.33 27.90 10.24
CA GLY A 758 -7.00 27.54 10.71
C GLY A 758 -6.51 26.20 10.18
N VAL A 759 -5.27 25.86 10.53
CA VAL A 759 -4.66 24.55 10.25
C VAL A 759 -4.91 23.61 11.41
N VAL A 760 -5.82 22.65 11.26
CA VAL A 760 -6.03 21.61 12.26
C VAL A 760 -4.84 20.65 12.27
N THR A 761 -4.32 20.31 13.45
CA THR A 761 -3.15 19.44 13.66
C THR A 761 -3.51 18.13 14.36
N SER A 762 -4.50 18.14 15.27
CA SER A 762 -5.08 16.90 15.82
C SER A 762 -6.57 17.03 16.12
N LEU A 763 -7.25 15.87 16.17
CA LEU A 763 -8.68 15.69 16.39
C LEU A 763 -8.88 14.61 17.45
N GLU A 764 -9.68 14.89 18.47
CA GLU A 764 -9.94 13.97 19.59
C GLU A 764 -11.43 13.62 19.67
N PHE A 765 -11.75 12.35 19.51
CA PHE A 765 -13.12 11.81 19.42
C PHE A 765 -13.48 10.97 20.64
N THR A 766 -14.79 10.90 20.96
CA THR A 766 -15.38 9.88 21.84
C THR A 766 -15.85 8.70 20.99
N THR A 767 -15.40 7.49 21.31
CA THR A 767 -15.60 6.28 20.49
C THR A 767 -16.71 5.39 21.03
N GLU A 768 -17.43 4.72 20.13
CA GLU A 768 -18.29 3.59 20.46
C GLU A 768 -17.47 2.34 20.84
N ASP A 769 -18.04 1.48 21.67
CA ASP A 769 -17.50 0.14 21.94
C ASP A 769 -18.11 -0.86 20.94
N ILE A 770 -17.27 -1.60 20.23
CA ILE A 770 -17.70 -2.52 19.17
C ILE A 770 -17.48 -3.99 19.50
N ARG A 771 -16.97 -4.32 20.70
CA ARG A 771 -16.50 -5.68 21.02
C ARG A 771 -17.59 -6.74 20.99
N ASP A 772 -18.82 -6.35 21.31
CA ASP A 772 -20.01 -7.19 21.29
C ASP A 772 -20.93 -6.93 20.07
N LEU A 773 -20.44 -6.19 19.04
CA LEU A 773 -21.20 -5.85 17.85
C LEU A 773 -20.80 -6.70 16.63
N GLY A 774 -21.76 -7.40 16.04
CA GLY A 774 -21.64 -7.97 14.70
C GLY A 774 -21.95 -6.93 13.61
N PHE A 775 -21.33 -7.07 12.43
CA PHE A 775 -21.59 -6.21 11.29
C PHE A 775 -21.91 -7.03 10.04
N THR A 776 -22.87 -6.57 9.24
CA THR A 776 -23.24 -7.17 7.96
C THR A 776 -23.24 -6.12 6.88
N ARG A 777 -22.50 -6.34 5.78
CA ARG A 777 -22.60 -5.54 4.56
C ARG A 777 -23.58 -6.19 3.59
N PHE A 778 -24.28 -5.36 2.80
CA PHE A 778 -25.26 -5.85 1.84
C PHE A 778 -25.28 -5.04 0.54
N MET A 779 -25.80 -5.68 -0.50
CA MET A 779 -26.13 -5.08 -1.79
C MET A 779 -27.42 -5.73 -2.29
N VAL A 780 -28.39 -4.92 -2.72
CA VAL A 780 -29.57 -5.36 -3.46
C VAL A 780 -29.58 -4.65 -4.80
N THR A 781 -29.81 -5.39 -5.88
CA THR A 781 -29.75 -4.87 -7.27
C THR A 781 -31.08 -5.06 -7.99
N TRP A 782 -31.38 -4.23 -8.98
CA TRP A 782 -32.60 -4.30 -9.78
C TRP A 782 -32.30 -4.17 -11.29
N PRO A 783 -33.25 -4.54 -12.18
CA PRO A 783 -33.09 -4.31 -13.61
C PRO A 783 -32.98 -2.80 -13.91
N ALA A 784 -32.23 -2.43 -14.97
CA ALA A 784 -32.03 -1.02 -15.34
C ALA A 784 -33.34 -0.21 -15.47
N THR A 785 -34.41 -0.84 -15.97
CA THR A 785 -35.75 -0.26 -16.10
C THR A 785 -36.47 0.08 -14.79
N ALA A 786 -35.89 -0.28 -13.64
CA ALA A 786 -36.47 -0.03 -12.31
C ALA A 786 -35.91 1.24 -11.64
N ALA A 787 -34.94 1.95 -12.22
CA ALA A 787 -34.21 3.06 -11.58
C ALA A 787 -35.12 4.06 -10.83
N ALA A 788 -36.15 4.60 -11.49
CA ALA A 788 -37.10 5.53 -10.90
C ALA A 788 -37.86 4.94 -9.69
N THR A 789 -38.30 3.69 -9.78
CA THR A 789 -38.98 3.00 -8.66
C THR A 789 -38.03 2.65 -7.51
N VAL A 790 -36.74 2.38 -7.79
CA VAL A 790 -35.73 2.18 -6.73
C VAL A 790 -35.47 3.49 -6.00
N ILE A 791 -35.24 4.59 -6.73
CA ILE A 791 -35.02 5.94 -6.16
C ILE A 791 -36.22 6.39 -5.31
N GLN A 792 -37.45 6.21 -5.81
CA GLN A 792 -38.67 6.52 -5.07
C GLN A 792 -38.80 5.65 -3.81
N GLY A 793 -38.76 4.33 -3.96
CA GLY A 793 -38.97 3.38 -2.86
C GLY A 793 -37.92 3.49 -1.77
N TRP A 794 -36.64 3.64 -2.14
CA TRP A 794 -35.54 3.82 -1.20
C TRP A 794 -35.63 5.15 -0.44
N THR A 795 -35.95 6.28 -1.11
CA THR A 795 -36.10 7.56 -0.39
C THR A 795 -37.32 7.57 0.53
N ALA A 796 -38.42 6.89 0.17
CA ALA A 796 -39.56 6.70 1.07
C ALA A 796 -39.20 5.80 2.28
N TRP A 797 -38.57 4.65 2.02
CA TRP A 797 -38.14 3.70 3.06
C TRP A 797 -37.10 4.29 4.02
N ASN A 798 -36.12 5.07 3.55
CA ASN A 798 -35.09 5.66 4.42
C ASN A 798 -35.66 6.76 5.35
N ALA A 799 -36.75 7.40 4.93
CA ALA A 799 -37.46 8.43 5.69
C ALA A 799 -38.54 7.85 6.64
N ASP A 800 -38.87 6.56 6.55
CA ASP A 800 -39.83 5.91 7.43
C ASP A 800 -39.23 5.81 8.86
N PRO A 801 -39.88 6.36 9.90
CA PRO A 801 -39.40 6.27 11.29
C PRO A 801 -39.23 4.85 11.83
N SER A 802 -39.83 3.85 11.18
CA SER A 802 -39.69 2.42 11.51
C SER A 802 -38.49 1.75 10.83
N THR A 803 -37.75 2.44 9.95
CA THR A 803 -36.52 1.91 9.34
C THR A 803 -35.36 2.00 10.33
N PRO A 804 -34.76 0.87 10.77
CA PRO A 804 -33.80 0.86 11.87
C PRO A 804 -32.62 1.81 11.65
N ARG A 805 -32.26 2.57 12.68
CA ARG A 805 -31.08 3.44 12.65
C ARG A 805 -29.76 2.67 12.48
N THR A 806 -29.76 1.37 12.83
CA THR A 806 -28.63 0.43 12.64
C THR A 806 -28.35 0.07 11.18
N VAL A 807 -29.23 0.40 10.22
CA VAL A 807 -28.92 0.32 8.78
C VAL A 807 -28.52 1.71 8.27
N THR A 808 -27.35 1.80 7.63
CA THR A 808 -26.97 2.92 6.77
C THR A 808 -26.63 2.40 5.38
N CYS A 809 -27.25 2.96 4.34
CA CYS A 809 -27.04 2.57 2.95
C CYS A 809 -27.14 3.77 2.00
N ALA A 810 -26.85 3.54 0.72
CA ALA A 810 -27.01 4.52 -0.34
C ALA A 810 -27.75 3.90 -1.53
N PHE A 811 -28.56 4.71 -2.23
CA PHE A 811 -28.92 4.38 -3.61
C PHE A 811 -27.74 4.70 -4.52
N GLU A 812 -27.45 3.84 -5.48
CA GLU A 812 -26.37 4.05 -6.44
C GLU A 812 -26.69 3.47 -7.81
N GLN A 813 -26.35 4.24 -8.84
CA GLN A 813 -26.27 3.75 -10.21
C GLN A 813 -25.08 4.45 -10.87
N LEU A 814 -23.93 3.76 -10.85
CA LEU A 814 -22.65 4.23 -11.38
C LEU A 814 -22.21 3.31 -12.52
N SER A 815 -22.02 3.88 -13.70
CA SER A 815 -21.36 3.19 -14.83
C SER A 815 -19.84 3.23 -14.67
N ASP A 816 -19.20 2.11 -14.99
CA ASP A 816 -17.74 2.00 -15.09
C ASP A 816 -17.31 2.03 -16.58
N PHE A 817 -16.01 2.09 -16.89
CA PHE A 817 -15.43 2.38 -18.22
C PHE A 817 -15.75 1.32 -19.30
N GLY A 818 -17.00 1.26 -19.75
CA GLY A 818 -17.54 0.32 -20.74
C GLY A 818 -18.69 -0.56 -20.25
N MET A 819 -19.07 -0.48 -18.96
CA MET A 819 -20.13 -1.30 -18.36
C MET A 819 -21.25 -0.41 -17.79
N PRO A 820 -22.52 -0.59 -18.22
CA PRO A 820 -23.64 0.20 -17.72
C PRO A 820 -23.95 -0.15 -16.25
N GLY A 821 -24.13 0.87 -15.42
CA GLY A 821 -24.49 0.68 -14.00
C GLY A 821 -25.93 0.22 -13.84
N VAL A 822 -26.15 -0.83 -13.05
CA VAL A 822 -27.49 -1.25 -12.62
C VAL A 822 -27.95 -0.46 -11.39
N PRO A 823 -29.26 -0.18 -11.22
CA PRO A 823 -29.80 0.41 -10.00
C PRO A 823 -29.57 -0.51 -8.80
N SER A 824 -28.88 -0.01 -7.78
CA SER A 824 -28.51 -0.77 -6.59
C SER A 824 -28.78 0.02 -5.31
N VAL A 825 -28.95 -0.70 -4.20
CA VAL A 825 -28.86 -0.17 -2.84
C VAL A 825 -27.80 -0.96 -2.09
N THR A 826 -26.75 -0.27 -1.67
CA THR A 826 -25.56 -0.85 -1.02
C THR A 826 -25.38 -0.24 0.36
N GLY A 827 -25.04 -1.04 1.38
CA GLY A 827 -24.92 -0.53 2.73
C GLY A 827 -24.37 -1.49 3.78
N THR A 828 -24.45 -1.02 5.02
CA THR A 828 -23.94 -1.66 6.23
C THR A 828 -25.05 -1.70 7.29
N PHE A 829 -25.10 -2.80 8.03
CA PHE A 829 -25.99 -3.06 9.16
C PHE A 829 -25.18 -3.47 10.38
N ILE A 830 -25.57 -2.95 11.56
CA ILE A 830 -25.07 -3.42 12.85
C ILE A 830 -26.01 -4.53 13.34
N GLY A 831 -25.56 -5.77 13.25
CA GLY A 831 -26.33 -7.00 13.51
C GLY A 831 -25.98 -8.14 12.55
N ALA A 832 -26.65 -9.29 12.73
CA ALA A 832 -26.44 -10.49 11.90
C ALA A 832 -27.23 -10.44 10.58
N PRO A 833 -26.87 -11.24 9.56
CA PRO A 833 -27.60 -11.28 8.29
C PRO A 833 -29.09 -11.64 8.44
N ASP A 834 -29.44 -12.50 9.39
CA ASP A 834 -30.83 -12.94 9.59
C ASP A 834 -31.75 -11.83 10.12
N ASP A 835 -31.24 -10.94 10.98
CA ASP A 835 -31.98 -9.76 11.45
C ASP A 835 -32.15 -8.70 10.34
N LEU A 836 -31.29 -8.73 9.32
CA LEU A 836 -31.32 -7.81 8.18
C LEU A 836 -32.35 -8.20 7.12
N HIS A 837 -32.62 -9.50 6.93
CA HIS A 837 -33.54 -9.96 5.88
C HIS A 837 -34.94 -9.29 5.94
N PRO A 838 -35.65 -9.22 7.09
CA PRO A 838 -36.95 -8.54 7.19
C PRO A 838 -36.89 -7.02 6.94
N VAL A 839 -35.71 -6.41 7.10
CA VAL A 839 -35.50 -4.98 6.85
C VAL A 839 -35.30 -4.73 5.35
N LEU A 840 -34.61 -5.64 4.65
CA LEU A 840 -34.48 -5.64 3.18
C LEU A 840 -35.79 -6.00 2.48
N ASP A 841 -36.58 -6.94 3.01
CA ASP A 841 -37.90 -7.27 2.45
C ASP A 841 -38.84 -6.05 2.45
N ARG A 842 -38.75 -5.19 3.47
CA ARG A 842 -39.48 -3.90 3.50
C ARG A 842 -38.95 -2.89 2.49
N LEU A 843 -37.64 -2.87 2.21
CA LEU A 843 -37.07 -2.04 1.14
C LEU A 843 -37.58 -2.51 -0.23
N ILE A 844 -37.55 -3.82 -0.51
CA ILE A 844 -38.03 -4.42 -1.76
C ILE A 844 -39.55 -4.13 -1.93
N ALA A 845 -40.33 -4.27 -0.86
CA ALA A 845 -41.75 -3.90 -0.86
C ALA A 845 -42.00 -2.41 -1.15
N ALA A 846 -41.19 -1.50 -0.59
CA ALA A 846 -41.29 -0.06 -0.84
C ALA A 846 -40.88 0.33 -2.28
N VAL A 847 -39.95 -0.41 -2.90
CA VAL A 847 -39.57 -0.27 -4.31
C VAL A 847 -40.64 -0.84 -5.25
N GLY A 848 -41.44 -1.81 -4.81
CA GLY A 848 -42.55 -2.37 -5.60
C GLY A 848 -42.11 -3.15 -6.84
N ARG A 849 -40.84 -3.56 -6.92
CA ARG A 849 -40.24 -4.36 -7.99
C ARG A 849 -39.37 -5.47 -7.39
N PRO A 850 -39.40 -6.70 -7.93
CA PRO A 850 -38.50 -7.76 -7.49
C PRO A 850 -37.05 -7.39 -7.78
N GLU A 851 -36.16 -7.75 -6.86
CA GLU A 851 -34.72 -7.65 -7.04
C GLU A 851 -34.22 -8.59 -8.14
N THR A 852 -33.01 -8.31 -8.65
CA THR A 852 -32.25 -9.20 -9.55
C THR A 852 -31.24 -10.04 -8.77
N ASP A 853 -30.61 -9.46 -7.75
CA ASP A 853 -29.72 -10.14 -6.82
C ASP A 853 -29.77 -9.44 -5.44
N ARG A 854 -29.53 -10.22 -4.38
CA ARG A 854 -29.50 -9.78 -2.98
C ARG A 854 -28.37 -10.53 -2.26
N VAL A 855 -27.35 -9.78 -1.88
CA VAL A 855 -26.13 -10.29 -1.24
C VAL A 855 -26.03 -9.73 0.18
N THR A 856 -25.79 -10.59 1.16
CA THR A 856 -25.51 -10.24 2.56
C THR A 856 -24.23 -10.94 3.01
N ILE A 857 -23.30 -10.20 3.63
CA ILE A 857 -21.97 -10.70 4.02
C ILE A 857 -21.68 -10.25 5.46
N PRO A 858 -21.57 -11.18 6.44
CA PRO A 858 -21.07 -10.85 7.78
C PRO A 858 -19.59 -10.47 7.70
N CYS A 859 -19.18 -9.47 8.47
CA CYS A 859 -17.86 -8.85 8.36
C CYS A 859 -17.40 -8.20 9.68
N ASP A 860 -16.12 -7.80 9.73
CA ASP A 860 -15.54 -7.05 10.85
C ASP A 860 -15.80 -5.53 10.73
N TYR A 861 -15.46 -4.77 11.77
CA TYR A 861 -15.63 -3.32 11.77
C TYR A 861 -14.83 -2.61 10.64
N PRO A 862 -13.54 -2.89 10.38
CA PRO A 862 -12.81 -2.30 9.26
C PRO A 862 -13.51 -2.48 7.91
N ARG A 863 -13.99 -3.70 7.61
CA ARG A 863 -14.69 -4.02 6.36
C ARG A 863 -16.10 -3.43 6.32
N ALA A 864 -16.79 -3.32 7.46
CA ALA A 864 -18.09 -2.68 7.56
C ALA A 864 -18.03 -1.14 7.41
N ALA A 865 -16.94 -0.54 7.91
CA ALA A 865 -16.74 0.91 7.96
C ALA A 865 -16.19 1.51 6.67
N SER A 866 -15.26 0.78 6.03
CA SER A 866 -14.48 1.22 4.88
C SER A 866 -14.94 0.50 3.62
N GLU A 867 -15.06 1.23 2.51
CA GLU A 867 -15.31 0.65 1.18
C GLU A 867 -14.04 0.00 0.58
N ALA A 868 -13.12 -0.50 1.42
CA ALA A 868 -11.81 -1.00 1.01
C ALA A 868 -11.88 -2.00 -0.15
N ASP A 869 -12.65 -3.09 0.01
CA ASP A 869 -12.83 -4.12 -1.02
C ASP A 869 -13.50 -3.58 -2.29
N ARG A 870 -14.46 -2.67 -2.17
CA ARG A 870 -15.18 -2.06 -3.31
C ARG A 870 -14.23 -1.32 -4.26
N TRP A 871 -13.18 -0.71 -3.71
CA TRP A 871 -12.17 0.02 -4.47
C TRP A 871 -10.86 -0.77 -4.67
N GLY A 872 -10.89 -2.10 -4.45
CA GLY A 872 -9.75 -2.97 -4.73
C GLY A 872 -8.68 -3.00 -3.64
N GLY A 873 -9.08 -3.07 -2.36
CA GLY A 873 -8.18 -3.41 -1.25
C GLY A 873 -7.75 -2.27 -0.33
N GLY A 874 -8.48 -1.15 -0.28
CA GLY A 874 -8.15 -0.05 0.62
C GLY A 874 -7.38 1.11 -0.03
N THR A 875 -7.43 1.20 -1.35
CA THR A 875 -7.04 2.40 -2.10
C THR A 875 -8.24 2.90 -2.89
N TRP A 876 -8.35 4.20 -3.18
CA TRP A 876 -9.11 4.59 -4.37
C TRP A 876 -8.34 4.01 -5.57
N GLY A 877 -9.06 3.56 -6.60
CA GLY A 877 -8.45 3.20 -7.87
C GLY A 877 -7.75 4.39 -8.53
N PRO A 878 -7.28 4.24 -9.77
CA PRO A 878 -6.73 5.79 -10.64
C PRO A 878 -7.41 7.06 -10.17
N ARG A 879 -6.55 7.95 -9.64
CA ARG A 879 -6.65 9.39 -9.84
C ARG A 879 -7.27 9.62 -11.22
N VAL A 880 -8.48 10.16 -11.24
CA VAL A 880 -9.27 10.34 -12.44
C VAL A 880 -9.67 11.80 -12.52
N ALA A 881 -9.86 12.34 -13.72
CA ALA A 881 -10.38 13.68 -13.86
C ALA A 881 -11.90 13.61 -13.67
N PHE A 882 -12.44 14.36 -12.71
CA PHE A 882 -13.87 14.34 -12.44
C PHE A 882 -14.43 15.72 -12.09
N ALA A 883 -15.74 15.81 -12.22
CA ALA A 883 -16.55 16.86 -11.61
C ALA A 883 -17.77 16.20 -10.99
N ALA A 884 -18.31 16.88 -9.98
CA ALA A 884 -19.55 16.50 -9.36
C ALA A 884 -20.36 17.75 -9.02
N LYS A 885 -21.66 17.58 -8.84
CA LYS A 885 -22.56 18.54 -8.18
C LYS A 885 -23.39 17.78 -7.15
N SER A 886 -23.97 18.48 -6.17
CA SER A 886 -24.76 17.83 -5.11
C SER A 886 -26.03 18.60 -4.76
N HIS A 887 -27.07 17.86 -4.36
CA HIS A 887 -28.29 18.40 -3.77
C HIS A 887 -28.61 17.70 -2.43
N ILE A 888 -29.44 18.34 -1.61
CA ILE A 888 -29.95 17.78 -0.35
C ILE A 888 -31.39 17.29 -0.54
N VAL A 889 -31.61 15.98 -0.37
CA VAL A 889 -32.93 15.34 -0.47
C VAL A 889 -33.67 15.55 0.85
N ARG A 890 -34.46 16.62 0.95
CA ARG A 890 -35.15 17.03 2.20
C ARG A 890 -36.36 16.15 2.54
N HIS A 891 -37.03 15.60 1.53
CA HIS A 891 -38.24 14.79 1.65
C HIS A 891 -38.17 13.61 0.67
N PRO A 892 -38.94 12.51 0.88
CA PRO A 892 -39.04 11.42 -0.09
C PRO A 892 -39.38 11.90 -1.50
N LEU A 893 -38.76 11.30 -2.51
CA LEU A 893 -38.98 11.70 -3.89
C LEU A 893 -40.31 11.15 -4.40
N SER A 894 -41.03 11.98 -5.14
CA SER A 894 -42.18 11.54 -5.93
C SER A 894 -41.72 10.67 -7.12
N LEU A 895 -42.59 9.81 -7.64
CA LEU A 895 -42.30 9.05 -8.87
C LEU A 895 -41.92 9.96 -10.05
N ALA A 896 -42.52 11.15 -10.16
CA ALA A 896 -42.19 12.12 -11.21
C ALA A 896 -40.73 12.59 -11.09
N SER A 897 -40.36 13.12 -9.92
CA SER A 897 -38.97 13.54 -9.64
C SER A 897 -37.94 12.40 -9.72
N ALA A 898 -38.34 11.16 -9.41
CA ALA A 898 -37.49 9.98 -9.56
C ALA A 898 -37.37 9.53 -11.04
N THR A 899 -38.41 9.76 -11.85
CA THR A 899 -38.41 9.54 -13.30
C THR A 899 -37.51 10.55 -14.00
N ASP A 900 -37.58 11.83 -13.64
CA ASP A 900 -36.70 12.87 -14.17
C ASP A 900 -35.22 12.56 -13.84
N MET A 901 -34.94 12.14 -12.60
CA MET A 901 -33.61 11.72 -12.16
C MET A 901 -33.09 10.50 -12.93
N ALA A 902 -33.95 9.49 -13.15
CA ALA A 902 -33.62 8.30 -13.94
C ALA A 902 -33.40 8.62 -15.43
N ALA A 903 -34.23 9.49 -16.02
CA ALA A 903 -34.08 9.92 -17.41
C ALA A 903 -32.76 10.68 -17.63
N ALA A 904 -32.33 11.50 -16.67
CA ALA A 904 -31.03 12.17 -16.71
C ALA A 904 -29.85 11.19 -16.58
N LEU A 905 -30.00 10.10 -15.81
CA LEU A 905 -29.04 8.99 -15.77
C LEU A 905 -28.96 8.25 -17.11
N ASP A 906 -30.10 7.94 -17.72
CA ASP A 906 -30.11 7.28 -19.04
C ASP A 906 -29.47 8.15 -20.13
N GLN A 907 -29.64 9.48 -20.08
CA GLN A 907 -28.92 10.39 -20.98
C GLN A 907 -27.39 10.28 -20.86
N LEU A 908 -26.86 10.03 -19.66
CA LEU A 908 -25.42 9.80 -19.47
C LEU A 908 -24.98 8.47 -20.11
N HIS A 909 -25.75 7.41 -19.91
CA HIS A 909 -25.44 6.08 -20.43
C HIS A 909 -25.58 5.97 -21.97
N HIS A 910 -26.41 6.79 -22.60
CA HIS A 910 -26.63 6.78 -24.06
C HIS A 910 -25.65 7.66 -24.87
N PHE A 911 -24.61 8.24 -24.25
CA PHE A 911 -23.54 8.95 -24.96
C PHE A 911 -22.67 7.99 -25.80
N SER A 912 -23.05 7.82 -27.07
CA SER A 912 -22.35 6.93 -28.00
C SER A 912 -20.89 7.37 -28.25
N GLY A 913 -19.97 6.41 -28.08
CA GLY A 913 -18.55 6.57 -28.44
C GLY A 913 -17.63 7.25 -27.41
N ILE A 914 -18.06 7.44 -26.15
CA ILE A 914 -17.26 8.16 -25.13
C ILE A 914 -16.57 7.20 -24.14
N THR A 915 -15.27 7.39 -23.91
CA THR A 915 -14.54 6.77 -22.80
C THR A 915 -14.70 7.60 -21.51
N GLY A 916 -15.37 7.03 -20.50
CA GLY A 916 -15.51 7.65 -19.17
C GLY A 916 -16.65 7.06 -18.33
N ALA A 917 -16.38 6.78 -17.05
CA ALA A 917 -17.39 6.39 -16.05
C ALA A 917 -18.33 7.56 -15.64
N GLY A 918 -19.37 7.28 -14.85
CA GLY A 918 -20.24 8.31 -14.27
C GLY A 918 -21.61 7.81 -13.81
N GLY A 919 -22.36 8.64 -13.11
CA GLY A 919 -23.70 8.31 -12.62
C GLY A 919 -24.12 9.08 -11.38
N LEU A 920 -24.88 8.44 -10.50
CA LEU A 920 -25.52 9.06 -9.35
C LEU A 920 -25.39 8.20 -8.08
N LEU A 921 -25.21 8.86 -6.95
CA LEU A 921 -25.18 8.32 -5.60
C LEU A 921 -26.14 9.14 -4.72
N ILE A 922 -26.95 8.50 -3.87
CA ILE A 922 -27.69 9.19 -2.80
C ILE A 922 -27.31 8.56 -1.46
N ASP A 923 -26.51 9.28 -0.67
CA ASP A 923 -26.08 8.84 0.65
C ASP A 923 -27.19 9.11 1.69
N ALA A 924 -27.57 8.10 2.47
CA ALA A 924 -28.60 8.25 3.49
C ALA A 924 -28.20 9.21 4.62
N LEU A 925 -29.18 10.01 5.05
CA LEU A 925 -29.19 10.75 6.30
C LEU A 925 -30.35 10.25 7.20
N GLY A 926 -30.65 11.02 8.24
CA GLY A 926 -31.59 10.69 9.30
C GLY A 926 -31.02 9.81 10.41
N GLY A 927 -31.88 9.32 11.30
CA GLY A 927 -31.48 8.48 12.43
C GLY A 927 -30.78 9.30 13.51
N ALA A 928 -29.60 8.89 13.96
CA ALA A 928 -28.80 9.62 14.95
C ALA A 928 -28.38 11.03 14.50
N VAL A 929 -28.47 11.35 13.20
CA VAL A 929 -28.26 12.73 12.71
C VAL A 929 -29.42 13.66 13.12
N ASP A 930 -30.65 13.13 13.21
CA ASP A 930 -31.87 13.88 13.57
C ASP A 930 -31.92 14.25 15.06
N ASP A 931 -31.21 13.50 15.92
CA ASP A 931 -31.15 13.71 17.37
C ASP A 931 -30.50 15.07 17.76
N ARG A 932 -29.98 15.85 16.79
CA ARG A 932 -29.43 17.21 16.98
C ARG A 932 -30.10 18.23 16.05
N PRO A 933 -30.47 19.44 16.52
CA PRO A 933 -31.08 20.46 15.67
C PRO A 933 -30.08 21.07 14.66
N ALA A 934 -30.59 21.61 13.55
CA ALA A 934 -29.80 22.12 12.42
C ALA A 934 -28.78 23.26 12.75
N HIS A 935 -28.88 23.89 13.92
CA HIS A 935 -27.94 24.92 14.39
C HIS A 935 -26.95 24.41 15.44
N ALA A 936 -27.02 23.13 15.84
CA ALA A 936 -26.16 22.53 16.88
C ALA A 936 -24.67 22.51 16.49
N THR A 937 -24.39 22.41 15.18
CA THR A 937 -23.06 22.58 14.60
C THR A 937 -23.18 23.37 13.29
N ALA A 938 -22.08 23.70 12.61
CA ALA A 938 -22.12 24.43 11.34
C ALA A 938 -22.84 23.68 10.19
N PHE A 939 -22.93 22.34 10.24
CA PHE A 939 -23.66 21.52 9.25
C PHE A 939 -25.19 21.63 9.44
N PRO A 940 -25.95 22.19 8.47
CA PRO A 940 -27.37 22.50 8.66
C PRO A 940 -28.34 21.40 8.21
N HIS A 941 -27.90 20.43 7.40
CA HIS A 941 -28.79 19.53 6.65
C HIS A 941 -29.24 18.28 7.43
N ARG A 942 -29.40 18.39 8.76
CA ARG A 942 -29.57 17.23 9.65
C ARG A 942 -30.84 16.43 9.35
N SER A 943 -31.99 17.11 9.30
CA SER A 943 -33.31 16.51 9.05
C SER A 943 -33.58 16.26 7.55
N ALA A 944 -32.62 15.71 6.83
CA ALA A 944 -32.75 15.34 5.42
C ALA A 944 -32.79 13.82 5.25
N VAL A 945 -33.43 13.36 4.18
CA VAL A 945 -33.45 11.93 3.80
C VAL A 945 -32.08 11.50 3.28
N GLY A 946 -31.35 12.39 2.60
CA GLY A 946 -30.01 12.09 2.10
C GLY A 946 -29.33 13.22 1.33
N VAL A 947 -28.12 12.94 0.86
CA VAL A 947 -27.33 13.81 -0.02
C VAL A 947 -27.19 13.12 -1.36
N VAL A 948 -27.72 13.71 -2.43
CA VAL A 948 -27.50 13.21 -3.80
C VAL A 948 -26.26 13.87 -4.40
N GLN A 949 -25.44 13.07 -5.05
CA GLN A 949 -24.22 13.47 -5.73
C GLN A 949 -24.26 12.95 -7.19
N TYR A 950 -24.15 13.86 -8.15
CA TYR A 950 -24.05 13.55 -9.58
C TYR A 950 -22.58 13.55 -9.95
N HIS A 951 -22.06 12.48 -10.53
CA HIS A 951 -20.63 12.33 -10.87
C HIS A 951 -20.43 12.10 -12.36
N SER A 952 -19.44 12.79 -12.94
CA SER A 952 -18.91 12.44 -14.26
C SER A 952 -17.39 12.32 -14.22
N TYR A 953 -16.88 11.21 -14.75
CA TYR A 953 -15.46 10.87 -14.76
C TYR A 953 -14.94 10.83 -16.21
N TRP A 954 -13.69 11.24 -16.41
CA TRP A 954 -13.01 11.17 -17.70
C TRP A 954 -11.50 10.98 -17.51
N HIS A 955 -10.80 10.52 -18.55
CA HIS A 955 -9.34 10.45 -18.53
C HIS A 955 -8.74 11.84 -18.76
N GLN A 956 -7.59 12.15 -18.18
CA GLN A 956 -6.88 13.42 -18.38
C GLN A 956 -6.60 13.81 -19.85
N HIS A 957 -6.71 12.85 -20.77
CA HIS A 957 -6.49 13.03 -22.21
C HIS A 957 -7.76 12.87 -23.07
N THR A 958 -8.95 12.81 -22.45
CA THR A 958 -10.22 12.95 -23.15
C THR A 958 -10.29 14.33 -23.83
N ASP A 959 -10.76 14.38 -25.08
CA ASP A 959 -10.91 15.62 -25.86
C ASP A 959 -11.70 16.70 -25.06
N PRO A 960 -11.21 17.95 -24.96
CA PRO A 960 -11.93 19.04 -24.30
C PRO A 960 -13.39 19.20 -24.73
N ALA A 961 -13.73 18.97 -26.01
CA ALA A 961 -15.13 19.04 -26.46
C ALA A 961 -15.99 17.87 -25.93
N HIS A 962 -15.39 16.72 -25.58
CA HIS A 962 -16.06 15.62 -24.87
C HIS A 962 -16.15 15.88 -23.36
N VAL A 963 -15.13 16.51 -22.77
CA VAL A 963 -15.18 16.95 -21.36
C VAL A 963 -16.28 18.00 -21.17
N GLU A 964 -16.40 18.98 -22.06
CA GLU A 964 -17.43 20.01 -21.93
C GLU A 964 -18.85 19.42 -22.05
N ARG A 965 -19.10 18.44 -22.92
CA ARG A 965 -20.42 17.75 -22.96
C ARG A 965 -20.75 17.04 -21.64
N ARG A 966 -19.75 16.52 -20.92
CA ARG A 966 -19.91 15.93 -19.58
C ARG A 966 -20.15 16.97 -18.49
N LEU A 967 -19.53 18.15 -18.59
CA LEU A 967 -19.79 19.27 -17.69
C LEU A 967 -21.18 19.88 -17.94
N THR A 968 -21.60 20.00 -19.19
CA THR A 968 -22.97 20.39 -19.57
C THR A 968 -23.99 19.40 -19.03
N TRP A 969 -23.81 18.08 -19.19
CA TRP A 969 -24.69 17.09 -18.56
C TRP A 969 -24.81 17.27 -17.03
N LEU A 970 -23.69 17.53 -16.32
CA LEU A 970 -23.72 17.83 -14.88
C LEU A 970 -24.53 19.09 -14.54
N ARG A 971 -24.45 20.14 -15.36
CA ARG A 971 -25.26 21.36 -15.20
C ARG A 971 -26.73 21.11 -15.53
N ASP A 972 -27.01 20.31 -16.56
CA ASP A 972 -28.36 20.00 -17.03
C ASP A 972 -29.11 19.13 -16.02
N VAL A 973 -28.50 18.06 -15.48
CA VAL A 973 -29.13 17.24 -14.42
C VAL A 973 -29.34 18.03 -13.13
N HIS A 974 -28.38 18.90 -12.75
CA HIS A 974 -28.56 19.77 -11.60
C HIS A 974 -29.72 20.76 -11.82
N THR A 975 -29.77 21.44 -12.98
CA THR A 975 -30.85 22.37 -13.31
C THR A 975 -32.22 21.66 -13.39
N THR A 976 -32.25 20.44 -13.92
CA THR A 976 -33.48 19.61 -14.01
C THR A 976 -33.98 19.19 -12.63
N MET A 977 -33.08 18.89 -11.68
CA MET A 977 -33.44 18.45 -10.34
C MET A 977 -33.66 19.59 -9.33
N GLN A 978 -33.18 20.81 -9.62
CA GLN A 978 -33.31 21.97 -8.73
C GLN A 978 -34.77 22.32 -8.35
N PRO A 979 -35.80 22.22 -9.23
CA PRO A 979 -37.20 22.41 -8.83
C PRO A 979 -37.71 21.38 -7.81
N HIS A 980 -37.15 20.17 -7.82
CA HIS A 980 -37.54 19.06 -6.94
C HIS A 980 -36.78 19.04 -5.61
N LEU A 981 -35.56 19.59 -5.57
CA LEU A 981 -34.64 19.49 -4.43
C LEU A 981 -34.27 20.84 -3.79
N GLY A 982 -34.55 21.96 -4.46
CA GLY A 982 -34.12 23.30 -4.05
C GLY A 982 -32.62 23.53 -4.25
N THR A 983 -32.07 24.53 -3.55
CA THR A 983 -30.67 25.00 -3.74
C THR A 983 -29.67 24.48 -2.71
N GLY A 984 -30.06 23.56 -1.81
CA GLY A 984 -29.14 23.02 -0.79
C GLY A 984 -28.16 22.02 -1.39
N GLY A 985 -26.88 22.06 -0.99
CA GLY A 985 -25.82 21.14 -1.44
C GLY A 985 -24.86 20.76 -0.30
N TYR A 986 -23.91 19.86 -0.52
CA TYR A 986 -23.02 19.36 0.54
C TYR A 986 -21.59 19.94 0.43
N THR A 987 -21.09 20.54 1.52
CA THR A 987 -19.79 21.24 1.58
C THR A 987 -18.58 20.39 1.17
N ASN A 988 -18.59 19.08 1.43
CA ASN A 988 -17.51 18.19 0.96
C ASN A 988 -17.66 17.80 -0.52
N GLY A 989 -18.89 17.81 -1.06
CA GLY A 989 -19.24 17.63 -2.47
C GLY A 989 -19.21 18.94 -3.26
N MET A 990 -18.15 19.74 -3.04
CA MET A 990 -18.03 21.14 -3.42
C MET A 990 -18.00 21.37 -4.95
N ASP A 991 -18.83 22.28 -5.44
CA ASP A 991 -19.01 22.63 -6.86
C ASP A 991 -18.46 24.05 -7.15
N PRO A 992 -17.36 24.19 -7.90
CA PRO A 992 -16.77 25.48 -8.25
C PRO A 992 -17.68 26.44 -9.04
N GLU A 993 -18.77 25.94 -9.65
CA GLU A 993 -19.70 26.76 -10.42
C GLU A 993 -20.88 27.30 -9.56
N LEU A 994 -21.01 26.85 -8.31
CA LEU A 994 -22.11 27.24 -7.43
C LEU A 994 -21.86 28.64 -6.83
N THR A 995 -22.69 29.60 -7.25
CA THR A 995 -22.58 31.01 -6.83
C THR A 995 -23.25 31.28 -5.47
N ASP A 996 -24.45 30.75 -5.23
CA ASP A 996 -25.16 30.83 -3.94
C ASP A 996 -24.72 29.75 -2.94
N TRP A 997 -23.43 29.40 -2.98
CA TRP A 997 -22.83 28.41 -2.08
C TRP A 997 -23.00 28.71 -0.58
N PRO A 998 -23.08 29.97 -0.09
CA PRO A 998 -23.26 30.23 1.35
C PRO A 998 -24.63 29.76 1.85
N ALA A 999 -25.70 30.04 1.10
CA ALA A 999 -27.03 29.57 1.44
C ALA A 999 -27.18 28.05 1.18
N ALA A 1000 -26.55 27.54 0.11
CA ALA A 1000 -26.60 26.14 -0.27
C ALA A 1000 -25.96 25.19 0.78
N TYR A 1001 -24.75 25.51 1.26
CA TYR A 1001 -23.95 24.64 2.14
C TYR A 1001 -24.15 24.91 3.63
N HIS A 1002 -24.51 26.14 4.00
CA HIS A 1002 -24.56 26.57 5.40
C HIS A 1002 -25.90 27.23 5.79
N GLY A 1003 -26.63 27.81 4.84
CA GLY A 1003 -27.95 28.39 5.07
C GLY A 1003 -27.94 29.41 6.21
N ALA A 1004 -28.85 29.26 7.18
CA ALA A 1004 -28.95 30.13 8.35
C ALA A 1004 -27.70 30.11 9.26
N ASN A 1005 -26.80 29.12 9.14
CA ASN A 1005 -25.58 29.05 9.94
C ASN A 1005 -24.47 30.00 9.41
N TYR A 1006 -24.50 30.40 8.13
CA TYR A 1006 -23.42 31.17 7.51
C TYR A 1006 -23.11 32.51 8.24
N PRO A 1007 -24.08 33.34 8.65
CA PRO A 1007 -23.76 34.61 9.31
C PRO A 1007 -23.05 34.46 10.67
N ARG A 1008 -23.20 33.31 11.36
CA ARG A 1008 -22.41 32.99 12.56
C ARG A 1008 -20.96 32.66 12.18
N MET A 1009 -20.78 31.86 11.12
CA MET A 1009 -19.45 31.53 10.58
C MET A 1009 -18.69 32.80 10.13
N GLN A 1010 -19.35 33.79 9.53
CA GLN A 1010 -18.72 35.07 9.15
C GLN A 1010 -18.23 35.90 10.36
N ARG A 1011 -18.97 35.91 11.47
CA ARG A 1011 -18.53 36.58 12.71
C ARG A 1011 -17.31 35.86 13.31
N ILE A 1012 -17.33 34.53 13.32
CA ILE A 1012 -16.21 33.71 13.81
C ILE A 1012 -14.97 33.90 12.92
N LYS A 1013 -15.14 33.94 11.59
CA LYS A 1013 -14.07 34.28 10.65
C LYS A 1013 -13.44 35.65 10.97
N ALA A 1014 -14.26 36.67 11.22
CA ALA A 1014 -13.76 38.00 11.61
C ALA A 1014 -12.97 38.02 12.94
N THR A 1015 -13.22 37.05 13.84
CA THR A 1015 -12.47 36.92 15.12
C THR A 1015 -11.12 36.22 14.95
N TYR A 1016 -11.05 35.15 14.15
CA TYR A 1016 -9.86 34.26 14.09
C TYR A 1016 -9.00 34.42 12.82
N ASP A 1017 -9.54 34.99 11.76
CA ASP A 1017 -8.84 35.27 10.49
C ASP A 1017 -9.49 36.47 9.73
N PRO A 1018 -9.46 37.69 10.29
CA PRO A 1018 -10.01 38.89 9.65
C PRO A 1018 -9.28 39.26 8.34
N ASP A 1019 -7.98 38.99 8.28
CA ASP A 1019 -7.12 39.29 7.11
C ASP A 1019 -7.28 38.27 5.96
N GLN A 1020 -8.08 37.20 6.16
CA GLN A 1020 -8.32 36.12 5.20
C GLN A 1020 -7.04 35.40 4.73
N LEU A 1021 -6.13 35.08 5.67
CA LEU A 1021 -4.96 34.25 5.40
C LEU A 1021 -5.35 32.85 4.88
N PHE A 1022 -6.42 32.29 5.43
CA PHE A 1022 -7.01 31.03 4.97
C PHE A 1022 -8.16 31.35 4.01
N THR A 1023 -7.85 31.41 2.71
CA THR A 1023 -8.83 31.79 1.68
C THR A 1023 -8.71 30.94 0.42
N PHE A 1024 -9.86 30.67 -0.19
CA PHE A 1024 -10.07 29.92 -1.42
C PHE A 1024 -11.41 30.39 -2.04
N PRO A 1025 -11.76 30.05 -3.30
CA PRO A 1025 -12.87 30.69 -4.01
C PRO A 1025 -14.27 30.58 -3.38
N GLN A 1026 -14.48 29.62 -2.48
CA GLN A 1026 -15.72 29.43 -1.69
C GLN A 1026 -15.42 29.41 -0.18
N ALA A 1027 -14.44 30.21 0.27
CA ALA A 1027 -14.10 30.38 1.68
C ALA A 1027 -15.08 31.34 2.37
N VAL A 1028 -15.31 31.12 3.67
CA VAL A 1028 -16.09 32.00 4.53
C VAL A 1028 -15.44 33.38 4.56
N THR A 1029 -16.20 34.41 4.19
CA THR A 1029 -15.77 35.81 4.29
C THR A 1029 -16.04 36.36 5.69
N PRO A 1030 -15.14 37.16 6.29
CA PRO A 1030 -15.39 37.81 7.56
C PRO A 1030 -16.56 38.80 7.44
N ALA A 1031 -17.31 38.97 8.54
CA ALA A 1031 -18.40 39.94 8.59
C ALA A 1031 -17.89 41.37 8.35
N THR A 1032 -18.53 42.11 7.44
CA THR A 1032 -18.14 43.49 7.07
C THR A 1032 -18.54 44.55 8.09
N THR A 1033 -19.33 44.18 9.10
CA THR A 1033 -19.69 45.01 10.25
C THR A 1033 -19.10 44.34 11.49
N PRO A 1034 -18.43 45.08 12.41
CA PRO A 1034 -17.99 44.51 13.67
C PRO A 1034 -19.19 43.99 14.49
N PRO A 1035 -19.00 43.02 15.39
CA PRO A 1035 -20.06 42.57 16.28
C PRO A 1035 -20.56 43.72 17.17
N PRO A 1036 -21.87 43.74 17.50
CA PRO A 1036 -22.44 44.66 18.50
C PRO A 1036 -22.03 44.29 19.94
#